data_AF-A0A812JGP0-F1
#
_entry.id   AF-A0A812JGP0-F1
#
_cell.length_a   1.000
_cell.length_b   1.000
_cell.length_c   1.000
_cell.angle_alpha   90.00
_cell.angle_beta   90.00
_cell.angle_gamma   90.00
#
_symmetry.space_group_name_H-M   'P 1'
#
loop_
_entity.id
_entity.type
_entity.pdbx_description
1 polymer ?
#
loop_
_entity_poly.entity_id
_entity_poly.type
_entity_poly.pdbx_seq_one_letter_code
_entity_poly.pdbx_strand_id
1 'polypeptide(L)'
;MKEKGIDALGTCPSDAWELKTHREVVLAAVQKKGEYLKHAPKKLKGDRHIVLAAVKQNGDALEFAAPKLKKEREIVLAAVQERGPALRFAAEELKEDRSIVLAAVTQNGNALLFAAKKLHKDHSIWRVAHRAESEKANALAAVQSDGKALQHTKRDLRRNHDIVFAAVSHCGLALEFASEELKRDRSIVLAAVRQDGHALHFAAKELLGDRDIVLTAVKQKGVALRHARSEQKCDRGIVWAACRQDGMALRFADLALRKDHAFVLSVVEREGFALEFVAEERRRDRDIVLMAVQKKGDALEFAPQELRDDREIVLAAVKKNGHALKFASERLARDREIVLAAVAQDGDALLFAYVNCEHRMDPDVVIAAVQNKPCSFQFAPPDLQENENIVRKAVMLDGGGDVLEFIPEYLQNKPKLRSTVMDAMKKMGRALQFASRRHQKDREIVLAAVSNDGSALEFAAGDLKKVKDIVTEAVKHAGCALEFASPELRKDHFIVLAAVRNDGDALQFAAPEFQDEADIVFPAVKQKATALQFASEKLRNNRGIVETAVRKQGDSLQFASPELQRDEGIVLLAVQQQGDALEFASPDLQKNKKVVLAAVEQNGNALQFASAELQKNESIVEKAVRQHGHALQFAADELRKCPRMVKVAVTKKGDALQFAAEQLQKDKEIVEAAVRQQGDALQFAHDELRKDLRIVEAAVARTGDALQFAAEDLWERCDGDEEKKKKYRQIVTKAVMQDGTAFQYACEWLRSERDFIHDLVKETKADWLLNYVAQDLAAQSDFKRFQTECKKVAGKGLVFTYYNSFGCFARMRQSFDATCASVPGG
;
A
#
# COMPACT_ATOMS: atom_id res chain seq x y z
N MET A 1 11.34 42.22 -46.78
CA MET A 1 10.86 41.00 -46.06
C MET A 1 9.44 41.12 -45.52
N LYS A 2 8.80 42.31 -45.44
CA LYS A 2 7.33 42.43 -45.26
C LYS A 2 6.52 42.46 -46.57
N GLU A 3 7.16 42.73 -47.72
CA GLU A 3 6.50 42.68 -49.05
C GLU A 3 6.45 41.28 -49.69
N LYS A 4 6.93 40.22 -49.02
CA LYS A 4 6.96 38.84 -49.59
C LYS A 4 6.14 37.83 -48.78
N GLY A 5 5.12 38.27 -48.04
CA GLY A 5 4.06 37.40 -47.50
C GLY A 5 4.53 36.22 -46.63
N ILE A 6 5.43 36.45 -45.68
CA ILE A 6 5.77 35.44 -44.66
C ILE A 6 5.34 35.97 -43.30
N ASP A 7 4.19 35.51 -42.82
CA ASP A 7 3.71 35.82 -41.48
C ASP A 7 4.60 35.16 -40.40
N ALA A 8 4.72 35.86 -39.27
CA ALA A 8 5.54 35.48 -38.11
C ALA A 8 5.00 34.25 -37.33
N LEU A 9 3.94 33.59 -37.81
CA LEU A 9 3.18 32.55 -37.10
C LEU A 9 3.20 31.15 -37.74
N GLY A 10 3.97 30.92 -38.82
CA GLY A 10 4.32 29.55 -39.23
C GLY A 10 3.17 28.64 -39.72
N THR A 11 2.02 29.21 -40.08
CA THR A 11 0.96 28.54 -40.83
C THR A 11 1.04 28.92 -42.31
N CYS A 12 1.00 27.93 -43.21
CA CYS A 12 0.81 28.23 -44.63
C CYS A 12 -0.62 28.77 -44.84
N PRO A 13 -0.81 29.89 -45.56
CA PRO A 13 -2.10 30.21 -46.14
C PRO A 13 -2.47 29.10 -47.12
N SER A 14 -3.70 28.59 -47.02
CA SER A 14 -4.24 27.54 -47.88
C SER A 14 -4.37 27.95 -49.35
N ASP A 15 -4.26 29.24 -49.68
CA ASP A 15 -4.56 29.74 -51.02
C ASP A 15 -3.60 30.86 -51.43
N ALA A 16 -2.49 30.50 -52.09
CA ALA A 16 -1.70 31.34 -53.02
C ALA A 16 -0.45 30.59 -53.50
N TRP A 17 -0.63 29.57 -54.35
CA TRP A 17 0.47 28.83 -54.98
C TRP A 17 1.02 29.53 -56.25
N GLU A 18 0.65 30.78 -56.50
CA GLU A 18 1.13 31.58 -57.62
C GLU A 18 2.41 32.37 -57.30
N LEU A 19 3.49 31.68 -56.94
CA LEU A 19 4.86 32.22 -57.01
C LEU A 19 5.82 31.11 -57.49
N LYS A 20 5.42 30.39 -58.56
CA LYS A 20 6.09 29.20 -59.12
C LYS A 20 7.54 29.38 -59.61
N THR A 21 8.26 30.45 -59.30
CA THR A 21 9.55 30.74 -59.96
C THR A 21 10.66 31.35 -59.08
N HIS A 22 10.39 31.86 -57.87
CA HIS A 22 11.40 32.63 -57.13
C HIS A 22 12.24 31.80 -56.16
N ARG A 23 13.51 31.61 -56.55
CA ARG A 23 14.56 30.89 -55.83
C ARG A 23 14.68 31.24 -54.33
N GLU A 24 14.57 32.52 -53.98
CA GLU A 24 14.75 33.02 -52.61
C GLU A 24 13.64 32.58 -51.65
N VAL A 25 12.40 32.53 -52.12
CA VAL A 25 11.23 32.14 -51.30
C VAL A 25 11.31 30.65 -50.98
N VAL A 26 11.64 29.84 -51.98
CA VAL A 26 11.86 28.40 -51.79
C VAL A 26 13.02 28.16 -50.82
N LEU A 27 14.12 28.91 -50.92
CA LEU A 27 15.26 28.80 -50.01
C LEU A 27 14.87 29.12 -48.55
N ALA A 28 14.13 30.21 -48.32
CA ALA A 28 13.68 30.59 -46.98
C ALA A 28 12.68 29.57 -46.39
N ALA A 29 11.81 28.99 -47.24
CA ALA A 29 10.86 27.97 -46.83
C ALA A 29 11.57 26.67 -46.42
N VAL A 30 12.52 26.17 -47.21
CA VAL A 30 13.23 24.92 -46.88
C VAL A 30 14.15 25.05 -45.66
N GLN A 31 14.66 26.25 -45.39
CA GLN A 31 15.41 26.52 -44.15
C GLN A 31 14.53 26.45 -42.89
N LYS A 32 13.23 26.75 -43.00
CA LYS A 32 12.28 26.58 -41.90
C LYS A 32 11.78 25.13 -41.78
N LYS A 33 11.41 24.51 -42.91
CA LYS A 33 10.97 23.10 -43.01
C LYS A 33 11.42 22.49 -44.34
N GLY A 34 12.39 21.57 -44.28
CA GLY A 34 13.04 20.94 -45.44
C GLY A 34 12.09 20.11 -46.30
N GLU A 35 10.99 19.60 -45.74
CA GLU A 35 9.96 18.85 -46.48
C GLU A 35 9.27 19.71 -47.57
N TYR A 36 9.33 21.03 -47.48
CA TYR A 36 8.75 21.92 -48.48
C TYR A 36 9.44 21.83 -49.85
N LEU A 37 10.60 21.16 -49.94
CA LEU A 37 11.20 20.82 -51.23
C LEU A 37 10.26 19.96 -52.11
N LYS A 38 9.34 19.19 -51.52
CA LYS A 38 8.35 18.38 -52.27
C LYS A 38 7.47 19.22 -53.20
N HIS A 39 7.21 20.47 -52.81
CA HIS A 39 6.36 21.41 -53.55
C HIS A 39 7.14 22.32 -54.51
N ALA A 40 8.47 22.22 -54.54
CA ALA A 40 9.30 23.06 -55.39
C ALA A 40 9.18 22.69 -56.89
N PRO A 41 9.29 23.67 -57.82
CA PRO A 41 9.34 23.42 -59.26
C PRO A 41 10.51 22.50 -59.64
N LYS A 42 10.36 21.69 -60.71
CA LYS A 42 11.41 20.76 -61.19
C LYS A 42 12.78 21.42 -61.38
N LYS A 43 12.81 22.69 -61.83
CA LYS A 43 14.05 23.47 -62.01
C LYS A 43 14.78 23.75 -60.69
N LEU A 44 14.04 24.04 -59.62
CA LEU A 44 14.60 24.36 -58.29
C LEU A 44 14.91 23.11 -57.46
N LYS A 45 14.24 21.98 -57.72
CA LYS A 45 14.64 20.65 -57.22
C LYS A 45 16.00 20.19 -57.78
N GLY A 46 16.50 20.85 -58.84
CA GLY A 46 17.84 20.68 -59.38
C GLY A 46 18.84 21.77 -58.95
N ASP A 47 18.44 22.73 -58.11
CA ASP A 47 19.36 23.75 -57.58
C ASP A 47 20.12 23.18 -56.37
N ARG A 48 21.43 23.00 -56.54
CA ARG A 48 22.34 22.47 -55.52
C ARG A 48 22.22 23.19 -54.18
N HIS A 49 22.09 24.52 -54.17
CA HIS A 49 22.08 25.30 -52.93
C HIS A 49 20.75 25.18 -52.17
N ILE A 50 19.62 25.09 -52.89
CA ILE A 50 18.31 24.87 -52.27
C ILE A 50 18.23 23.46 -51.69
N VAL A 51 18.65 22.46 -52.47
CA VAL A 51 18.63 21.06 -52.02
C VAL A 51 19.57 20.87 -50.83
N LEU A 52 20.78 21.44 -50.86
CA LEU A 52 21.71 21.38 -49.73
C LEU A 52 21.13 22.01 -48.45
N ALA A 53 20.46 23.16 -48.56
CA ALA A 53 19.80 23.79 -47.42
C ALA A 53 18.63 22.93 -46.88
N ALA A 54 17.87 22.30 -47.78
CA ALA A 54 16.77 21.42 -47.41
C ALA A 54 17.27 20.15 -46.70
N VAL A 55 18.29 19.47 -47.23
CA VAL A 55 18.81 18.23 -46.62
C VAL A 55 19.55 18.45 -45.30
N LYS A 56 20.17 19.63 -45.10
CA LYS A 56 20.75 20.01 -43.80
C LYS A 56 19.70 20.26 -42.72
N GLN A 57 18.47 20.57 -43.12
CA GLN A 57 17.35 20.79 -42.20
C GLN A 57 16.56 19.50 -41.97
N ASN A 58 16.37 18.68 -43.01
CA ASN A 58 15.73 17.38 -42.97
C ASN A 58 16.29 16.47 -44.09
N GLY A 59 17.05 15.44 -43.73
CA GLY A 59 17.74 14.54 -44.64
C GLY A 59 16.81 13.76 -45.59
N ASP A 60 15.55 13.53 -45.22
CA ASP A 60 14.56 12.89 -46.10
C ASP A 60 14.19 13.77 -47.30
N ALA A 61 14.48 15.07 -47.26
CA ALA A 61 14.28 15.97 -48.40
C ALA A 61 15.05 15.51 -49.65
N LEU A 62 16.10 14.69 -49.49
CA LEU A 62 16.84 14.08 -50.59
C LEU A 62 15.93 13.30 -51.56
N GLU A 63 14.81 12.75 -51.09
CA GLU A 63 13.80 12.08 -51.90
C GLU A 63 13.30 12.94 -53.08
N PHE A 64 13.10 14.24 -52.83
CA PHE A 64 12.51 15.17 -53.79
C PHE A 64 13.55 15.88 -54.66
N ALA A 65 14.84 15.63 -54.43
CA ALA A 65 15.93 16.19 -55.23
C ALA A 65 15.96 15.61 -56.65
N ALA A 66 16.46 16.39 -57.61
CA ALA A 66 16.67 15.92 -58.98
C ALA A 66 17.66 14.74 -59.00
N PRO A 67 17.50 13.76 -59.92
CA PRO A 67 18.36 12.57 -59.99
C PRO A 67 19.87 12.88 -60.06
N LYS A 68 20.25 13.99 -60.72
CA LYS A 68 21.65 14.45 -60.78
C LYS A 68 22.23 14.76 -59.40
N LEU A 69 21.44 15.38 -58.52
CA LEU A 69 21.85 15.76 -57.17
C LEU A 69 21.85 14.58 -56.19
N LYS A 70 21.07 13.53 -56.45
CA LYS A 70 21.11 12.26 -55.71
C LYS A 70 22.40 11.45 -55.96
N LYS A 71 23.17 11.83 -56.99
CA LYS A 71 24.51 11.32 -57.29
C LYS A 71 25.61 12.22 -56.73
N GLU A 72 25.29 13.41 -56.22
CA GLU A 72 26.30 14.31 -55.66
C GLU A 72 26.66 13.87 -54.24
N ARG A 73 27.92 13.44 -54.10
CA ARG A 73 28.49 12.95 -52.84
C ARG A 73 28.29 13.92 -51.67
N GLU A 74 28.50 15.22 -51.85
CA GLU A 74 28.37 16.21 -50.78
C GLU A 74 26.93 16.39 -50.28
N ILE A 75 25.95 16.38 -51.19
CA ILE A 75 24.54 16.52 -50.83
C ILE A 75 24.07 15.27 -50.08
N VAL A 76 24.45 14.09 -50.59
CA VAL A 76 24.10 12.81 -49.98
C VAL A 76 24.79 12.67 -48.62
N LEU A 77 26.06 13.07 -48.49
CA LEU A 77 26.78 13.06 -47.21
C LEU A 77 26.10 13.99 -46.18
N ALA A 78 25.71 15.20 -46.58
CA ALA A 78 24.97 16.12 -45.71
C ALA A 78 23.61 15.55 -45.28
N ALA A 79 22.90 14.88 -46.20
CA ALA A 79 21.62 14.24 -45.91
C ALA A 79 21.75 13.08 -44.92
N VAL A 80 22.74 12.19 -45.10
CA VAL A 80 22.94 11.03 -44.19
C VAL A 80 23.51 11.41 -42.83
N GLN A 81 24.27 12.51 -42.75
CA GLN A 81 24.74 13.06 -41.47
C GLN A 81 23.62 13.67 -40.64
N GLU A 82 22.60 14.25 -41.28
CA GLU A 82 21.39 14.72 -40.59
C GLU A 82 20.51 13.52 -40.22
N ARG A 83 20.25 12.61 -41.18
CA ARG A 83 19.38 11.44 -41.00
C ARG A 83 19.90 10.23 -41.78
N GLY A 84 20.47 9.25 -41.07
CA GLY A 84 21.10 8.06 -41.65
C GLY A 84 20.24 7.28 -42.66
N PRO A 85 18.93 7.05 -42.42
CA PRO A 85 18.04 6.40 -43.38
C PRO A 85 17.86 7.13 -44.72
N ALA A 86 18.24 8.41 -44.84
CA ALA A 86 18.22 9.15 -46.09
C ALA A 86 19.07 8.48 -47.19
N LEU A 87 20.01 7.60 -46.81
CA LEU A 87 20.79 6.75 -47.71
C LEU A 87 19.90 5.98 -48.71
N ARG A 88 18.66 5.63 -48.33
CA ARG A 88 17.70 4.93 -49.22
C ARG A 88 17.41 5.69 -50.52
N PHE A 89 17.51 7.02 -50.49
CA PHE A 89 17.23 7.91 -51.62
C PHE A 89 18.48 8.28 -52.44
N ALA A 90 19.68 7.89 -51.99
CA ALA A 90 20.91 8.10 -52.73
C ALA A 90 20.95 7.22 -53.99
N ALA A 91 21.77 7.60 -54.97
CA ALA A 91 22.05 6.73 -56.10
C ALA A 91 22.79 5.45 -55.67
N GLU A 92 22.57 4.34 -56.38
CA GLU A 92 23.15 3.03 -56.05
C GLU A 92 24.69 3.07 -55.92
N GLU A 93 25.34 3.85 -56.78
CA GLU A 93 26.80 4.09 -56.74
C GLU A 93 27.28 4.62 -55.37
N LEU A 94 26.47 5.44 -54.69
CA LEU A 94 26.80 6.01 -53.37
C LEU A 94 26.36 5.13 -52.20
N LYS A 95 25.45 4.18 -52.43
CA LYS A 95 25.10 3.11 -51.46
C LYS A 95 26.19 2.05 -51.36
N GLU A 96 27.11 2.02 -52.33
CA GLU A 96 28.34 1.22 -52.30
C GLU A 96 29.53 1.99 -51.69
N ASP A 97 29.42 3.30 -51.50
CA ASP A 97 30.49 4.11 -50.96
C ASP A 97 30.62 3.89 -49.45
N ARG A 98 31.68 3.15 -49.07
CA ARG A 98 31.99 2.78 -47.68
C ARG A 98 31.98 3.98 -46.73
N SER A 99 32.43 5.16 -47.15
CA SER A 99 32.51 6.33 -46.28
C SER A 99 31.15 6.99 -46.04
N ILE A 100 30.27 7.01 -47.04
CA ILE A 100 28.89 7.51 -46.91
C ILE A 100 28.07 6.54 -46.07
N VAL A 101 28.21 5.23 -46.34
CA VAL A 101 27.52 4.19 -45.57
C VAL A 101 27.98 4.19 -44.12
N LEU A 102 29.29 4.35 -43.85
CA LEU A 102 29.78 4.46 -42.48
C LEU A 102 29.19 5.70 -41.78
N ALA A 103 29.16 6.87 -42.44
CA ALA A 103 28.55 8.07 -41.87
C ALA A 103 27.04 7.89 -41.58
N ALA A 104 26.32 7.22 -42.49
CA ALA A 104 24.90 6.90 -42.31
C ALA A 104 24.67 5.94 -41.14
N VAL A 105 25.49 4.88 -41.03
CA VAL A 105 25.41 3.85 -39.99
C VAL A 105 25.85 4.38 -38.62
N THR A 106 26.82 5.29 -38.57
CA THR A 106 27.21 5.98 -37.33
C THR A 106 26.10 6.86 -36.77
N GLN A 107 25.25 7.42 -37.64
CA GLN A 107 24.11 8.23 -37.23
C GLN A 107 22.93 7.33 -36.82
N ASN A 108 22.65 6.28 -37.60
CA ASN A 108 21.60 5.31 -37.32
C ASN A 108 21.98 3.92 -37.87
N GLY A 109 22.10 2.93 -36.98
CA GLY A 109 22.48 1.55 -37.33
C GLY A 109 21.56 0.90 -38.38
N ASN A 110 20.28 1.28 -38.43
CA ASN A 110 19.32 0.78 -39.42
C ASN A 110 19.59 1.28 -40.85
N ALA A 111 20.44 2.29 -41.02
CA ALA A 111 20.86 2.76 -42.33
C ALA A 111 21.62 1.66 -43.12
N LEU A 112 22.18 0.64 -42.42
CA LEU A 112 22.82 -0.51 -43.05
C LEU A 112 21.87 -1.28 -43.97
N LEU A 113 20.56 -1.31 -43.69
CA LEU A 113 19.55 -1.97 -44.54
C LEU A 113 19.48 -1.39 -45.95
N PHE A 114 19.86 -0.12 -46.11
CA PHE A 114 19.82 0.59 -47.39
C PHE A 114 21.16 0.62 -48.11
N ALA A 115 22.22 0.08 -47.50
CA ALA A 115 23.52 -0.07 -48.12
C ALA A 115 23.52 -1.24 -49.12
N ALA A 116 24.50 -1.26 -50.02
CA ALA A 116 24.67 -2.40 -50.91
C ALA A 116 24.99 -3.69 -50.12
N LYS A 117 24.42 -4.82 -50.55
CA LYS A 117 24.58 -6.14 -49.88
C LYS A 117 26.04 -6.54 -49.63
N LYS A 118 26.97 -6.05 -50.46
CA LYS A 118 28.42 -6.28 -50.30
C LYS A 118 28.98 -5.70 -48.99
N LEU A 119 28.46 -4.55 -48.55
CA LEU A 119 28.88 -3.86 -47.34
C LEU A 119 28.25 -4.44 -46.06
N HIS A 120 27.21 -5.26 -46.16
CA HIS A 120 26.62 -5.96 -45.01
C HIS A 120 27.61 -6.95 -44.38
N LYS A 121 28.57 -7.45 -45.17
CA LYS A 121 29.64 -8.35 -44.72
C LYS A 121 30.89 -7.60 -44.21
N ASP A 122 30.92 -6.26 -44.29
CA ASP A 122 32.02 -5.48 -43.74
C ASP A 122 31.90 -5.45 -42.20
N HIS A 123 32.79 -6.21 -41.55
CA HIS A 123 32.86 -6.35 -40.10
C HIS A 123 32.96 -5.00 -39.36
N SER A 124 33.59 -3.98 -39.96
CA SER A 124 33.77 -2.67 -39.34
C SER A 124 32.47 -1.85 -39.31
N ILE A 125 31.70 -1.89 -40.40
CA ILE A 125 30.40 -1.21 -40.51
C ILE A 125 29.36 -1.94 -39.65
N TRP A 126 29.35 -3.28 -39.70
CA TRP A 126 28.44 -4.10 -38.90
C TRP A 126 28.61 -3.87 -37.39
N ARG A 127 29.86 -3.76 -36.90
CA ARG A 127 30.15 -3.49 -35.49
C ARG A 127 29.63 -2.13 -35.03
N VAL A 128 29.67 -1.11 -35.87
CA VAL A 128 29.13 0.23 -35.57
C VAL A 128 27.61 0.21 -35.55
N ALA A 129 26.97 -0.48 -36.50
CA ALA A 129 25.52 -0.65 -36.53
C ALA A 129 24.99 -1.35 -35.27
N HIS A 130 25.64 -2.46 -34.87
CA HIS A 130 25.21 -3.26 -33.73
C HIS A 130 25.46 -2.55 -32.38
N ARG A 131 26.52 -1.73 -32.29
CA ARG A 131 26.77 -0.89 -31.10
C ARG A 131 25.68 0.16 -30.90
N ALA A 132 25.20 0.79 -31.97
CA ALA A 132 24.12 1.79 -31.88
C ALA A 132 22.79 1.16 -31.41
N GLU A 133 22.50 -0.07 -31.85
CA GLU A 133 21.32 -0.83 -31.43
C GLU A 133 21.42 -1.30 -29.97
N SER A 134 22.60 -1.77 -29.55
CA SER A 134 22.88 -2.13 -28.15
C SER A 134 22.79 -0.93 -27.20
N GLU A 135 23.25 0.26 -27.60
CA GLU A 135 23.12 1.48 -26.78
C GLU A 135 21.65 1.89 -26.56
N LYS A 136 20.78 1.71 -27.57
CA LYS A 136 19.32 1.90 -27.42
C LYS A 136 18.72 0.89 -26.44
N ALA A 137 19.06 -0.39 -26.57
CA ALA A 137 18.57 -1.45 -25.70
C ALA A 137 19.00 -1.24 -24.23
N ASN A 138 20.25 -0.87 -24.01
CA ASN A 138 20.78 -0.58 -22.67
C ASN A 138 20.11 0.65 -22.05
N ALA A 139 19.88 1.71 -22.83
CA ALA A 139 19.17 2.89 -22.36
C ALA A 139 17.71 2.57 -22.00
N LEU A 140 17.03 1.73 -22.79
CA LEU A 140 15.66 1.30 -22.49
C LEU A 140 15.61 0.47 -21.21
N ALA A 141 16.53 -0.49 -21.04
CA ALA A 141 16.62 -1.30 -19.83
C ALA A 141 16.93 -0.46 -18.58
N ALA A 142 17.84 0.51 -18.69
CA ALA A 142 18.18 1.43 -17.58
C ALA A 142 17.01 2.35 -17.20
N VAL A 143 16.24 2.79 -18.20
CA VAL A 143 15.07 3.65 -17.98
C VAL A 143 13.86 2.88 -17.43
N GLN A 144 13.75 1.58 -17.74
CA GLN A 144 12.74 0.69 -17.17
C GLN A 144 12.98 0.37 -15.69
N SER A 145 14.25 0.33 -15.26
CA SER A 145 14.59 0.14 -13.85
C SER A 145 14.54 1.44 -13.05
N ASP A 146 15.04 2.56 -13.62
CA ASP A 146 14.95 3.89 -13.03
C ASP A 146 14.67 4.95 -14.11
N GLY A 147 13.45 5.49 -14.11
CA GLY A 147 13.05 6.52 -15.09
C GLY A 147 13.92 7.79 -15.05
N LYS A 148 14.62 8.09 -13.94
CA LYS A 148 15.56 9.22 -13.86
C LYS A 148 16.86 8.97 -14.63
N ALA A 149 17.18 7.73 -15.00
CA ALA A 149 18.35 7.40 -15.80
C ALA A 149 18.37 8.16 -17.14
N LEU A 150 17.21 8.64 -17.62
CA LEU A 150 17.09 9.51 -18.79
C LEU A 150 18.02 10.73 -18.71
N GLN A 151 18.30 11.28 -17.52
CA GLN A 151 19.20 12.42 -17.32
C GLN A 151 20.65 12.17 -17.75
N HIS A 152 21.09 10.92 -17.80
CA HIS A 152 22.45 10.52 -18.17
C HIS A 152 22.54 10.03 -19.62
N THR A 153 21.41 9.94 -20.33
CA THR A 153 21.38 9.49 -21.73
C THR A 153 21.84 10.59 -22.69
N LYS A 154 22.38 10.20 -23.85
CA LYS A 154 22.78 11.13 -24.93
C LYS A 154 21.57 11.90 -25.46
N ARG A 155 21.81 13.11 -25.98
CA ARG A 155 20.77 14.03 -26.46
C ARG A 155 19.83 13.41 -27.51
N ASP A 156 20.35 12.54 -28.38
CA ASP A 156 19.56 11.87 -29.41
C ASP A 156 18.55 10.87 -28.82
N LEU A 157 18.89 10.21 -27.71
CA LEU A 157 17.99 9.28 -27.02
C LEU A 157 16.90 10.02 -26.23
N ARG A 158 17.15 11.25 -25.77
CA ARG A 158 16.12 12.12 -25.14
C ARG A 158 15.13 12.74 -26.13
N ARG A 159 15.39 12.58 -27.43
CA ARG A 159 14.45 12.88 -28.51
C ARG A 159 13.70 11.64 -28.99
N ASN A 160 14.07 10.45 -28.50
CA ASN A 160 13.41 9.22 -28.88
C ASN A 160 12.10 9.05 -28.08
N HIS A 161 10.99 8.99 -28.81
CA HIS A 161 9.66 8.85 -28.23
C HIS A 161 9.54 7.62 -27.31
N ASP A 162 9.98 6.44 -27.75
CA ASP A 162 9.81 5.17 -27.00
C ASP A 162 10.56 5.17 -25.67
N ILE A 163 11.80 5.70 -25.67
CA ILE A 163 12.64 5.74 -24.47
C ILE A 163 12.08 6.74 -23.48
N VAL A 164 11.66 7.93 -23.94
CA VAL A 164 11.07 8.94 -23.07
C VAL A 164 9.72 8.48 -22.54
N PHE A 165 8.90 7.82 -23.37
CA PHE A 165 7.62 7.26 -22.95
C PHE A 165 7.79 6.18 -21.88
N ALA A 166 8.75 5.26 -22.06
CA ALA A 166 9.12 4.30 -21.03
C ALA A 166 9.59 5.00 -19.74
N ALA A 167 10.43 6.04 -19.86
CA ALA A 167 10.92 6.80 -18.71
C ALA A 167 9.80 7.42 -17.87
N VAL A 168 8.86 8.11 -18.54
CA VAL A 168 7.77 8.79 -17.85
C VAL A 168 6.75 7.81 -17.26
N SER A 169 6.62 6.62 -17.85
CA SER A 169 5.74 5.56 -17.34
C SER A 169 6.24 5.00 -16.00
N HIS A 170 7.56 4.95 -15.79
CA HIS A 170 8.14 4.52 -14.51
C HIS A 170 8.36 5.69 -13.53
N CYS A 171 8.70 6.89 -14.03
CA CYS A 171 8.89 8.09 -13.21
C CYS A 171 8.37 9.35 -13.94
N GLY A 172 7.24 9.91 -13.51
CA GLY A 172 6.63 11.08 -14.16
C GLY A 172 7.54 12.32 -14.23
N LEU A 173 8.44 12.50 -13.25
CA LEU A 173 9.41 13.61 -13.24
C LEU A 173 10.48 13.51 -14.33
N ALA A 174 10.65 12.34 -14.97
CA ALA A 174 11.61 12.16 -16.06
C ALA A 174 11.31 13.08 -17.27
N LEU A 175 10.09 13.61 -17.36
CA LEU A 175 9.69 14.59 -18.38
C LEU A 175 10.60 15.84 -18.39
N GLU A 176 11.21 16.20 -17.27
CA GLU A 176 12.17 17.31 -17.19
C GLU A 176 13.32 17.17 -18.20
N PHE A 177 13.81 15.95 -18.39
CA PHE A 177 14.96 15.63 -19.23
C PHE A 177 14.60 15.36 -20.69
N ALA A 178 13.31 15.26 -21.02
CA ALA A 178 12.84 15.09 -22.38
C ALA A 178 13.17 16.33 -23.24
N SER A 179 13.28 16.14 -24.55
CA SER A 179 13.44 17.26 -25.47
C SER A 179 12.19 18.17 -25.50
N GLU A 180 12.38 19.45 -25.84
CA GLU A 180 11.27 20.43 -25.91
C GLU A 180 10.17 20.05 -26.92
N GLU A 181 10.51 19.26 -27.95
CA GLU A 181 9.54 18.71 -28.89
C GLU A 181 8.61 17.69 -28.20
N LEU A 182 9.17 16.80 -27.36
CA LEU A 182 8.41 15.78 -26.63
C LEU A 182 7.68 16.34 -25.40
N LYS A 183 8.15 17.45 -24.81
CA LYS A 183 7.41 18.19 -23.78
C LYS A 183 6.14 18.88 -24.31
N ARG A 184 6.03 19.02 -25.63
CA ARG A 184 4.80 19.45 -26.34
C ARG A 184 3.94 18.28 -26.77
N ASP A 185 4.41 17.05 -26.63
CA ASP A 185 3.65 15.86 -26.98
C ASP A 185 2.61 15.58 -25.91
N ARG A 186 1.34 15.68 -26.28
CA ARG A 186 0.21 15.46 -25.39
C ARG A 186 0.23 14.06 -24.76
N SER A 187 0.64 13.03 -25.50
CA SER A 187 0.59 11.64 -25.04
C SER A 187 1.62 11.37 -23.94
N ILE A 188 2.86 11.84 -24.13
CA ILE A 188 3.95 11.71 -23.16
C ILE A 188 3.63 12.51 -21.90
N VAL A 189 3.17 13.76 -22.05
CA VAL A 189 2.82 14.60 -20.90
C VAL A 189 1.66 13.99 -20.12
N LEU A 190 0.65 13.46 -20.79
CA LEU A 190 -0.47 12.79 -20.10
C LEU A 190 -0.01 11.53 -19.36
N ALA A 191 0.87 10.72 -19.94
CA ALA A 191 1.47 9.57 -19.26
C ALA A 191 2.29 9.99 -18.03
N ALA A 192 3.12 11.02 -18.17
CA ALA A 192 3.93 11.56 -17.07
C ALA A 192 3.06 12.08 -15.92
N VAL A 193 2.00 12.83 -16.24
CA VAL A 193 1.08 13.43 -15.27
C VAL A 193 0.21 12.38 -14.56
N ARG A 194 -0.17 11.29 -15.24
CA ARG A 194 -0.85 10.15 -14.61
C ARG A 194 0.02 9.50 -13.55
N GLN A 195 1.33 9.44 -13.77
CA GLN A 195 2.29 8.86 -12.84
C GLN A 195 2.62 9.83 -11.69
N ASP A 196 2.89 11.11 -11.98
CA ASP A 196 3.13 12.16 -10.98
C ASP A 196 2.53 13.49 -11.44
N GLY A 197 1.54 14.02 -10.71
CA GLY A 197 0.88 15.28 -11.01
C GLY A 197 1.82 16.49 -11.04
N HIS A 198 2.98 16.44 -10.38
CA HIS A 198 4.00 17.50 -10.48
C HIS A 198 4.67 17.58 -11.85
N ALA A 199 4.61 16.53 -12.67
CA ALA A 199 5.16 16.53 -14.02
C ALA A 199 4.55 17.64 -14.90
N LEU A 200 3.35 18.12 -14.56
CA LEU A 200 2.70 19.26 -15.21
C LEU A 200 3.61 20.50 -15.26
N HIS A 201 4.49 20.71 -14.26
CA HIS A 201 5.44 21.83 -14.25
C HIS A 201 6.36 21.87 -15.48
N PHE A 202 6.75 20.70 -15.98
CA PHE A 202 7.71 20.55 -17.08
C PHE A 202 7.05 20.50 -18.46
N ALA A 203 5.72 20.45 -18.51
CA ALA A 203 4.97 20.48 -19.76
C ALA A 203 5.16 21.83 -20.47
N ALA A 204 5.09 21.82 -21.80
CA ALA A 204 5.13 23.05 -22.58
C ALA A 204 3.96 23.97 -22.23
N LYS A 205 4.19 25.29 -22.31
CA LYS A 205 3.22 26.31 -21.86
C LYS A 205 1.86 26.15 -22.52
N GLU A 206 1.80 25.68 -23.76
CA GLU A 206 0.59 25.42 -24.53
C GLU A 206 -0.30 24.34 -23.88
N LEU A 207 0.31 23.29 -23.30
CA LEU A 207 -0.39 22.18 -22.66
C LEU A 207 -0.85 22.47 -21.23
N LEU A 208 -0.31 23.51 -20.59
CA LEU A 208 -0.79 23.98 -19.27
C LEU A 208 -2.23 24.53 -19.31
N GLY A 209 -2.76 24.77 -20.51
CA GLY A 209 -4.16 25.14 -20.74
C GLY A 209 -5.06 23.96 -21.14
N ASP A 210 -4.50 22.76 -21.36
CA ASP A 210 -5.30 21.58 -21.71
C ASP A 210 -6.09 21.11 -20.48
N ARG A 211 -7.43 21.18 -20.60
CA ARG A 211 -8.36 20.83 -19.53
C ARG A 211 -8.13 19.41 -19.01
N ASP A 212 -7.92 18.44 -19.90
CA ASP A 212 -7.83 17.03 -19.52
C ASP A 212 -6.52 16.74 -18.80
N ILE A 213 -5.39 17.27 -19.32
CA ILE A 213 -4.07 17.10 -18.70
C ILE A 213 -4.07 17.71 -17.30
N VAL A 214 -4.55 18.95 -17.16
CA VAL A 214 -4.62 19.62 -15.86
C VAL A 214 -5.57 18.88 -14.91
N LEU A 215 -6.73 18.42 -15.40
CA LEU A 215 -7.69 17.66 -14.57
C LEU A 215 -7.09 16.33 -14.09
N THR A 216 -6.36 15.62 -14.95
CA THR A 216 -5.63 14.40 -14.56
C THR A 216 -4.54 14.71 -13.53
N ALA A 217 -3.80 15.81 -13.72
CA ALA A 217 -2.76 16.24 -12.77
C ALA A 217 -3.33 16.53 -11.38
N VAL A 218 -4.40 17.31 -11.29
CA VAL A 218 -4.98 17.71 -10.00
C VAL A 218 -5.69 16.55 -9.30
N LYS A 219 -6.25 15.58 -10.04
CA LYS A 219 -6.81 14.35 -9.47
C LYS A 219 -5.73 13.46 -8.84
N GLN A 220 -4.53 13.45 -9.40
CA GLN A 220 -3.39 12.74 -8.83
C GLN A 220 -2.79 13.53 -7.64
N LYS A 221 -2.56 14.85 -7.81
CA LYS A 221 -2.02 15.76 -6.79
C LYS A 221 -2.62 17.16 -6.88
N GLY A 222 -3.42 17.56 -5.89
CA GLY A 222 -4.18 18.81 -5.89
C GLY A 222 -3.32 20.07 -6.04
N VAL A 223 -2.12 20.08 -5.44
CA VAL A 223 -1.17 21.20 -5.56
C VAL A 223 -0.64 21.43 -6.99
N ALA A 224 -0.84 20.49 -7.92
CA ALA A 224 -0.47 20.67 -9.33
C ALA A 224 -1.20 21.86 -9.98
N LEU A 225 -2.35 22.28 -9.42
CA LEU A 225 -3.11 23.45 -9.85
C LEU A 225 -2.26 24.73 -9.91
N ARG A 226 -1.19 24.84 -9.10
CA ARG A 226 -0.28 26.00 -9.10
C ARG A 226 0.35 26.27 -10.48
N HIS A 227 0.58 25.22 -11.27
CA HIS A 227 1.20 25.26 -12.58
C HIS A 227 0.22 25.50 -13.72
N ALA A 228 -1.08 25.35 -13.47
CA ALA A 228 -2.11 25.59 -14.48
C ALA A 228 -2.19 27.08 -14.86
N ARG A 229 -2.66 27.37 -16.07
CA ARG A 229 -2.96 28.73 -16.52
C ARG A 229 -4.16 29.32 -15.76
N SER A 230 -4.32 30.64 -15.85
CA SER A 230 -5.38 31.38 -15.14
C SER A 230 -6.78 30.88 -15.49
N GLU A 231 -7.02 30.53 -16.76
CA GLU A 231 -8.31 30.00 -17.26
C GLU A 231 -8.76 28.72 -16.52
N GLN A 232 -7.82 27.86 -16.13
CA GLN A 232 -8.08 26.60 -15.42
C GLN A 232 -8.16 26.82 -13.91
N LYS A 233 -7.51 27.86 -13.40
CA LYS A 233 -7.63 28.31 -12.00
C LYS A 233 -8.96 28.98 -11.69
N CYS A 234 -9.69 29.46 -12.70
CA CYS A 234 -11.08 29.90 -12.57
C CYS A 234 -12.11 28.82 -12.94
N ASP A 235 -11.69 27.65 -13.42
CA ASP A 235 -12.61 26.55 -13.72
C ASP A 235 -13.07 25.84 -12.44
N ARG A 236 -14.35 26.00 -12.12
CA ARG A 236 -14.96 25.42 -10.91
C ARG A 236 -14.75 23.91 -10.81
N GLY A 237 -14.79 23.17 -11.91
CA GLY A 237 -14.64 21.72 -11.94
C GLY A 237 -13.20 21.25 -11.67
N ILE A 238 -12.21 21.91 -12.27
CA ILE A 238 -10.79 21.62 -12.04
C ILE A 238 -10.40 21.98 -10.60
N VAL A 239 -10.77 23.18 -10.13
CA VAL A 239 -10.46 23.63 -8.77
C VAL A 239 -11.17 22.74 -7.74
N TRP A 240 -12.42 22.34 -7.99
CA TRP A 240 -13.11 21.37 -7.15
C TRP A 240 -12.36 20.03 -7.07
N ALA A 241 -11.93 19.49 -8.22
CA ALA A 241 -11.17 18.25 -8.25
C ALA A 241 -9.83 18.37 -7.48
N ALA A 242 -9.16 19.52 -7.58
CA ALA A 242 -7.94 19.81 -6.84
C ALA A 242 -8.20 19.88 -5.33
N CYS A 243 -9.20 20.65 -4.90
CA CYS A 243 -9.57 20.81 -3.49
C CYS A 243 -10.10 19.50 -2.87
N ARG A 244 -10.72 18.64 -3.67
CA ARG A 244 -11.16 17.31 -3.23
C ARG A 244 -9.98 16.39 -2.93
N GLN A 245 -8.85 16.55 -3.63
CA GLN A 245 -7.63 15.76 -3.39
C GLN A 245 -6.80 16.37 -2.24
N ASP A 246 -6.65 17.70 -2.23
CA ASP A 246 -5.95 18.46 -1.19
C ASP A 246 -6.65 19.81 -1.00
N GLY A 247 -7.29 20.01 0.17
CA GLY A 247 -8.03 21.24 0.49
C GLY A 247 -7.16 22.51 0.45
N MET A 248 -5.84 22.39 0.61
CA MET A 248 -4.90 23.51 0.52
C MET A 248 -4.72 24.02 -0.92
N ALA A 249 -5.17 23.26 -1.93
CA ALA A 249 -5.09 23.65 -3.33
C ALA A 249 -5.91 24.92 -3.63
N LEU A 250 -6.89 25.27 -2.79
CA LEU A 250 -7.69 26.49 -2.90
C LEU A 250 -6.83 27.76 -2.96
N ARG A 251 -5.63 27.76 -2.36
CA ARG A 251 -4.67 28.88 -2.41
C ARG A 251 -4.19 29.23 -3.82
N PHE A 252 -4.35 28.31 -4.78
CA PHE A 252 -3.98 28.51 -6.18
C PHE A 252 -5.17 28.84 -7.08
N ALA A 253 -6.40 28.74 -6.57
CA ALA A 253 -7.62 29.08 -7.31
C ALA A 253 -7.69 30.58 -7.60
N ASP A 254 -8.44 30.97 -8.63
CA ASP A 254 -8.70 32.38 -8.88
C ASP A 254 -9.50 33.02 -7.73
N LEU A 255 -9.29 34.32 -7.48
CA LEU A 255 -9.94 35.05 -6.40
C LEU A 255 -11.47 35.03 -6.54
N ALA A 256 -12.01 35.02 -7.76
CA ALA A 256 -13.44 34.95 -8.00
C ALA A 256 -14.08 33.70 -7.37
N LEU A 257 -13.43 32.53 -7.49
CA LEU A 257 -13.90 31.29 -6.87
C LEU A 257 -13.74 31.30 -5.35
N ARG A 258 -12.69 31.95 -4.83
CA ARG A 258 -12.50 32.12 -3.38
C ARG A 258 -13.50 33.08 -2.74
N LYS A 259 -14.20 33.89 -3.55
CA LYS A 259 -15.30 34.77 -3.13
C LYS A 259 -16.69 34.15 -3.34
N ASP A 260 -16.80 33.08 -4.14
CA ASP A 260 -18.06 32.37 -4.38
C ASP A 260 -18.49 31.59 -3.13
N HIS A 261 -19.59 32.03 -2.52
CA HIS A 261 -20.09 31.46 -1.26
C HIS A 261 -20.46 29.97 -1.41
N ALA A 262 -21.21 29.61 -2.46
CA ALA A 262 -21.64 28.22 -2.65
C ALA A 262 -20.45 27.28 -2.94
N PHE A 263 -19.43 27.78 -3.65
CA PHE A 263 -18.21 27.02 -3.90
C PHE A 263 -17.40 26.83 -2.62
N VAL A 264 -17.09 27.91 -1.91
CA VAL A 264 -16.30 27.86 -0.69
C VAL A 264 -16.96 26.98 0.36
N LEU A 265 -18.28 27.10 0.55
CA LEU A 265 -19.02 26.27 1.49
C LEU A 265 -18.84 24.78 1.20
N SER A 266 -18.95 24.38 -0.07
CA SER A 266 -18.76 22.98 -0.48
C SER A 266 -17.33 22.46 -0.25
N VAL A 267 -16.32 23.33 -0.36
CA VAL A 267 -14.91 22.97 -0.12
C VAL A 267 -14.64 22.82 1.38
N VAL A 268 -15.08 23.80 2.17
CA VAL A 268 -14.91 23.85 3.63
C VAL A 268 -15.67 22.73 4.33
N GLU A 269 -16.85 22.34 3.82
CA GLU A 269 -17.64 21.22 4.34
C GLU A 269 -16.86 19.89 4.32
N ARG A 270 -15.91 19.73 3.39
CA ARG A 270 -15.06 18.54 3.32
C ARG A 270 -13.74 18.74 4.07
N GLU A 271 -13.10 19.90 3.87
CA GLU A 271 -11.79 20.19 4.42
C GLU A 271 -11.79 21.53 5.19
N GLY A 272 -11.98 21.46 6.51
CA GLY A 272 -12.12 22.66 7.36
C GLY A 272 -10.92 23.63 7.32
N PHE A 273 -9.70 23.13 7.09
CA PHE A 273 -8.50 23.99 6.97
C PHE A 273 -8.43 24.79 5.66
N ALA A 274 -9.27 24.48 4.67
CA ALA A 274 -9.37 25.32 3.47
C ALA A 274 -9.80 26.76 3.79
N LEU A 275 -10.37 26.98 4.99
CA LEU A 275 -10.74 28.31 5.50
C LEU A 275 -9.57 29.31 5.42
N GLU A 276 -8.32 28.90 5.63
CA GLU A 276 -7.13 29.76 5.53
C GLU A 276 -7.06 30.54 4.19
N PHE A 277 -7.44 29.88 3.09
CA PHE A 277 -7.28 30.42 1.73
C PHE A 277 -8.55 31.05 1.16
N VAL A 278 -9.64 31.05 1.93
CA VAL A 278 -10.87 31.75 1.58
C VAL A 278 -10.62 33.26 1.58
N ALA A 279 -11.27 33.99 0.67
CA ALA A 279 -11.17 35.44 0.63
C ALA A 279 -11.57 36.07 1.97
N GLU A 280 -10.85 37.09 2.43
CA GLU A 280 -11.07 37.74 3.75
C GLU A 280 -12.53 38.13 4.01
N GLU A 281 -13.20 38.68 2.99
CA GLU A 281 -14.62 39.05 3.03
C GLU A 281 -15.52 37.86 3.42
N ARG A 282 -15.19 36.65 2.96
CA ARG A 282 -15.93 35.41 3.23
C ARG A 282 -15.46 34.69 4.48
N ARG A 283 -14.23 34.93 4.96
CA ARG A 283 -13.78 34.45 6.28
C ARG A 283 -14.52 35.12 7.44
N ARG A 284 -15.19 36.26 7.19
CA ARG A 284 -16.11 36.90 8.14
C ARG A 284 -17.53 36.32 8.13
N ASP A 285 -17.82 35.43 7.19
CA ASP A 285 -19.11 34.75 7.11
C ASP A 285 -19.20 33.70 8.22
N ARG A 286 -20.15 33.91 9.13
CA ARG A 286 -20.35 33.09 10.32
C ARG A 286 -20.62 31.63 9.95
N ASP A 287 -21.39 31.37 8.90
CA ASP A 287 -21.82 30.03 8.53
C ASP A 287 -20.66 29.21 7.95
N ILE A 288 -19.79 29.86 7.17
CA ILE A 288 -18.58 29.23 6.61
C ILE A 288 -17.62 28.85 7.74
N VAL A 289 -17.38 29.75 8.69
CA VAL A 289 -16.49 29.48 9.83
C VAL A 289 -17.07 28.40 10.74
N LEU A 290 -18.38 28.45 11.03
CA LEU A 290 -19.05 27.43 11.84
C LEU A 290 -18.95 26.05 11.18
N MET A 291 -19.16 25.95 9.87
CA MET A 291 -18.98 24.71 9.13
C MET A 291 -17.51 24.21 9.20
N ALA A 292 -16.53 25.11 9.04
CA ALA A 292 -15.12 24.77 9.11
C ALA A 292 -14.74 24.15 10.46
N VAL A 293 -15.13 24.78 11.57
CA VAL A 293 -14.80 24.32 12.92
C VAL A 293 -15.51 23.03 13.29
N GLN A 294 -16.74 22.80 12.80
CA GLN A 294 -17.44 21.53 12.99
C GLN A 294 -16.73 20.36 12.31
N LYS A 295 -16.01 20.61 11.21
CA LYS A 295 -15.20 19.59 10.52
C LYS A 295 -13.84 19.42 11.20
N LYS A 296 -13.10 20.51 11.42
CA LYS A 296 -11.80 20.52 12.10
C LYS A 296 -11.76 21.66 13.12
N GLY A 297 -11.73 21.34 14.41
CA GLY A 297 -11.79 22.35 15.49
C GLY A 297 -10.69 23.42 15.41
N ASP A 298 -9.47 23.02 15.00
CA ASP A 298 -8.33 23.94 14.85
C ASP A 298 -8.50 24.96 13.70
N ALA A 299 -9.49 24.81 12.82
CA ALA A 299 -9.80 25.81 11.79
C ALA A 299 -10.15 27.18 12.39
N LEU A 300 -10.48 27.23 13.70
CA LEU A 300 -10.68 28.47 14.45
C LEU A 300 -9.46 29.42 14.35
N GLU A 301 -8.25 28.89 14.18
CA GLU A 301 -7.02 29.67 13.96
C GLU A 301 -7.09 30.59 12.74
N PHE A 302 -7.91 30.27 11.74
CA PHE A 302 -8.01 31.05 10.51
C PHE A 302 -9.21 31.99 10.50
N ALA A 303 -10.09 31.88 11.50
CA ALA A 303 -11.21 32.79 11.70
C ALA A 303 -10.70 34.19 12.10
N PRO A 304 -11.39 35.27 11.74
CA PRO A 304 -11.08 36.60 12.21
C PRO A 304 -11.40 36.75 13.71
N GLN A 305 -10.77 37.72 14.38
CA GLN A 305 -10.83 37.86 15.84
C GLN A 305 -12.26 38.01 16.37
N GLU A 306 -13.16 38.65 15.61
CA GLU A 306 -14.57 38.82 16.01
C GLU A 306 -15.29 37.47 16.13
N LEU A 307 -14.97 36.51 15.27
CA LEU A 307 -15.57 35.16 15.28
C LEU A 307 -14.86 34.21 16.26
N ARG A 308 -13.61 34.49 16.64
CA ARG A 308 -12.93 33.82 17.76
C ARG A 308 -13.44 34.28 19.13
N ASP A 309 -14.21 35.38 19.16
CA ASP A 309 -14.96 35.84 20.33
C ASP A 309 -16.47 35.48 20.26
N ASP A 310 -16.91 34.75 19.23
CA ASP A 310 -18.27 34.20 19.14
C ASP A 310 -18.36 32.90 19.97
N ARG A 311 -19.19 32.94 21.01
CA ARG A 311 -19.35 31.85 21.98
C ARG A 311 -19.77 30.54 21.31
N GLU A 312 -20.66 30.57 20.32
CA GLU A 312 -21.16 29.35 19.68
C GLU A 312 -20.11 28.71 18.76
N ILE A 313 -19.35 29.52 18.02
CA ILE A 313 -18.27 29.03 17.15
C ILE A 313 -17.17 28.39 17.99
N VAL A 314 -16.72 29.07 19.05
CA VAL A 314 -15.67 28.53 19.92
C VAL A 314 -16.15 27.26 20.62
N LEU A 315 -17.39 27.22 21.12
CA LEU A 315 -17.93 26.01 21.75
C LEU A 315 -18.01 24.84 20.74
N ALA A 316 -18.40 25.09 19.49
CA ALA A 316 -18.41 24.08 18.44
C ALA A 316 -16.98 23.58 18.11
N ALA A 317 -16.01 24.49 18.03
CA ALA A 317 -14.61 24.18 17.78
C ALA A 317 -14.02 23.31 18.89
N VAL A 318 -14.22 23.71 20.14
CA VAL A 318 -13.71 23.04 21.34
C VAL A 318 -14.35 21.66 21.55
N LYS A 319 -15.65 21.52 21.30
CA LYS A 319 -16.32 20.21 21.30
C LYS A 319 -15.77 19.26 20.23
N LYS A 320 -15.20 19.81 19.15
CA LYS A 320 -14.59 19.01 18.08
C LYS A 320 -13.12 18.68 18.37
N ASN A 321 -12.36 19.63 18.88
CA ASN A 321 -10.99 19.49 19.35
C ASN A 321 -10.75 20.41 20.56
N GLY A 322 -10.49 19.86 21.75
CA GLY A 322 -10.29 20.62 22.98
C GLY A 322 -9.13 21.60 22.90
N HIS A 323 -8.10 21.29 22.10
CA HIS A 323 -6.96 22.19 21.87
C HIS A 323 -7.30 23.45 21.08
N ALA A 324 -8.48 23.52 20.44
CA ALA A 324 -8.94 24.73 19.77
C ALA A 324 -9.13 25.90 20.75
N LEU A 325 -9.21 25.64 22.06
CA LEU A 325 -9.29 26.66 23.11
C LEU A 325 -8.14 27.68 23.02
N LYS A 326 -6.95 27.26 22.57
CA LYS A 326 -5.78 28.17 22.41
C LYS A 326 -6.01 29.31 21.42
N PHE A 327 -6.96 29.16 20.51
CA PHE A 327 -7.28 30.16 19.50
C PHE A 327 -8.48 31.03 19.89
N ALA A 328 -9.21 30.68 20.94
CA ALA A 328 -10.32 31.49 21.43
C ALA A 328 -9.82 32.85 21.94
N SER A 329 -10.73 33.84 21.99
CA SER A 329 -10.43 35.10 22.68
C SER A 329 -10.12 34.86 24.16
N GLU A 330 -9.32 35.73 24.78
CA GLU A 330 -9.02 35.63 26.22
C GLU A 330 -10.29 35.59 27.09
N ARG A 331 -11.34 36.30 26.67
CA ARG A 331 -12.64 36.32 27.35
C ARG A 331 -13.31 34.93 27.33
N LEU A 332 -13.34 34.26 26.18
CA LEU A 332 -13.96 32.94 26.02
C LEU A 332 -13.05 31.80 26.51
N ALA A 333 -11.73 31.97 26.45
CA ALA A 333 -10.78 31.04 27.06
C ALA A 333 -10.91 30.99 28.60
N ARG A 334 -11.58 31.98 29.21
CA ARG A 334 -11.93 32.04 30.64
C ARG A 334 -13.37 31.62 30.94
N ASP A 335 -14.19 31.39 29.91
CA ASP A 335 -15.57 30.99 30.11
C ASP A 335 -15.62 29.55 30.66
N ARG A 336 -16.17 29.42 31.86
CA ARG A 336 -16.22 28.15 32.59
C ARG A 336 -16.84 27.02 31.76
N GLU A 337 -17.89 27.29 30.99
CA GLU A 337 -18.57 26.25 30.22
C GLU A 337 -17.76 25.83 29.00
N ILE A 338 -17.09 26.77 28.34
CA ILE A 338 -16.19 26.47 27.21
C ILE A 338 -14.98 25.67 27.69
N VAL A 339 -14.34 26.09 28.78
CA VAL A 339 -13.18 25.38 29.33
C VAL A 339 -13.57 23.98 29.78
N LEU A 340 -14.72 23.82 30.47
CA LEU A 340 -15.23 22.50 30.84
C LEU A 340 -15.49 21.62 29.61
N ALA A 341 -16.05 22.18 28.53
CA ALA A 341 -16.22 21.45 27.28
C ALA A 341 -14.88 21.06 26.64
N ALA A 342 -13.84 21.89 26.78
CA ALA A 342 -12.50 21.61 26.27
C ALA A 342 -11.84 20.45 26.99
N VAL A 343 -11.78 20.53 28.33
CA VAL A 343 -11.14 19.50 29.16
C VAL A 343 -11.92 18.19 29.17
N ALA A 344 -13.24 18.25 28.96
CA ALA A 344 -14.08 17.06 28.78
C ALA A 344 -13.83 16.37 27.44
N GLN A 345 -13.35 17.10 26.42
CA GLN A 345 -12.99 16.52 25.13
C GLN A 345 -11.54 15.97 25.17
N ASP A 346 -10.59 16.76 25.66
CA ASP A 346 -9.19 16.35 25.90
C ASP A 346 -8.66 17.07 27.16
N GLY A 347 -8.26 16.30 28.17
CA GLY A 347 -7.77 16.84 29.44
C GLY A 347 -6.54 17.75 29.30
N ASP A 348 -5.72 17.58 28.26
CA ASP A 348 -4.54 18.43 28.02
C ASP A 348 -4.91 19.86 27.60
N ALA A 349 -6.17 20.10 27.20
CA ALA A 349 -6.67 21.45 26.95
C ALA A 349 -6.57 22.36 28.19
N LEU A 350 -6.40 21.79 29.39
CA LEU A 350 -6.13 22.52 30.63
C LEU A 350 -4.92 23.46 30.50
N LEU A 351 -3.89 23.07 29.74
CA LEU A 351 -2.72 23.89 29.47
C LEU A 351 -3.10 25.28 28.91
N PHE A 352 -4.04 25.34 27.97
CA PHE A 352 -4.43 26.58 27.29
C PHE A 352 -5.37 27.45 28.13
N ALA A 353 -6.09 26.85 29.07
CA ALA A 353 -6.86 27.59 30.06
C ALA A 353 -5.94 28.27 31.10
N TYR A 354 -4.82 27.63 31.45
CA TYR A 354 -3.87 28.15 32.44
C TYR A 354 -2.99 29.29 31.89
N VAL A 355 -2.43 29.15 30.69
CA VAL A 355 -1.52 30.17 30.08
C VAL A 355 -2.18 31.55 29.93
N ASN A 356 -3.52 31.61 29.87
CA ASN A 356 -4.28 32.85 29.69
C ASN A 356 -4.84 33.46 31.01
N CYS A 357 -4.45 32.93 32.18
CA CYS A 357 -4.94 33.35 33.49
C CYS A 357 -3.81 33.85 34.42
N GLU A 358 -3.88 35.12 34.83
CA GLU A 358 -3.07 35.66 35.94
C GLU A 358 -3.68 35.35 37.33
N HIS A 359 -4.90 34.78 37.42
CA HIS A 359 -5.66 34.61 38.67
C HIS A 359 -6.33 33.22 38.79
N ARG A 360 -6.75 32.87 40.02
CA ARG A 360 -7.22 31.54 40.48
C ARG A 360 -8.16 30.79 39.51
N MET A 361 -7.72 29.60 39.09
CA MET A 361 -8.50 28.66 38.30
C MET A 361 -9.52 27.89 39.16
N ASP A 362 -10.67 27.52 38.57
CA ASP A 362 -11.70 26.73 39.25
C ASP A 362 -11.20 25.29 39.51
N PRO A 363 -11.17 24.82 40.76
CA PRO A 363 -10.81 23.44 41.10
C PRO A 363 -11.61 22.37 40.33
N ASP A 364 -12.88 22.63 40.04
CA ASP A 364 -13.74 21.66 39.36
C ASP A 364 -13.29 21.39 37.92
N VAL A 365 -12.67 22.39 37.26
CA VAL A 365 -12.11 22.24 35.91
C VAL A 365 -10.90 21.31 35.91
N VAL A 366 -10.01 21.46 36.90
CA VAL A 366 -8.84 20.57 37.05
C VAL A 366 -9.31 19.14 37.31
N ILE A 367 -10.31 18.96 38.17
CA ILE A 367 -10.86 17.64 38.44
C ILE A 367 -11.51 17.03 37.19
N ALA A 368 -12.26 17.81 36.40
CA ALA A 368 -12.82 17.35 35.13
C ALA A 368 -11.74 16.96 34.10
N ALA A 369 -10.64 17.71 34.04
CA ALA A 369 -9.49 17.37 33.18
C ALA A 369 -8.85 16.04 33.61
N VAL A 370 -8.60 15.86 34.91
CA VAL A 370 -8.03 14.63 35.48
C VAL A 370 -8.95 13.42 35.26
N GLN A 371 -10.27 13.59 35.31
CA GLN A 371 -11.24 12.53 35.02
C GLN A 371 -11.14 12.00 33.60
N ASN A 372 -10.88 12.87 32.61
CA ASN A 372 -10.70 12.46 31.23
C ASN A 372 -9.28 11.91 31.01
N LYS A 373 -8.26 12.62 31.51
CA LYS A 373 -6.85 12.28 31.34
C LYS A 373 -6.03 12.61 32.60
N PRO A 374 -5.60 11.62 33.40
CA PRO A 374 -4.99 11.87 34.69
C PRO A 374 -3.69 12.70 34.67
N CYS A 375 -2.84 12.51 33.66
CA CYS A 375 -1.60 13.28 33.51
C CYS A 375 -1.81 14.76 33.19
N SER A 376 -3.03 15.19 32.86
CA SER A 376 -3.37 16.62 32.72
C SER A 376 -3.16 17.41 34.02
N PHE A 377 -3.09 16.74 35.18
CA PHE A 377 -2.78 17.37 36.47
C PHE A 377 -1.46 18.15 36.46
N GLN A 378 -0.51 17.78 35.60
CA GLN A 378 0.76 18.50 35.43
C GLN A 378 0.56 19.97 35.00
N PHE A 379 -0.55 20.27 34.32
CA PHE A 379 -0.88 21.62 33.85
C PHE A 379 -1.72 22.43 34.84
N ALA A 380 -2.05 21.85 36.01
CA ALA A 380 -2.76 22.57 37.05
C ALA A 380 -1.88 23.68 37.65
N PRO A 381 -2.46 24.82 38.08
CA PRO A 381 -1.74 25.86 38.79
C PRO A 381 -1.02 25.34 40.04
N PRO A 382 0.15 25.90 40.42
CA PRO A 382 0.87 25.52 41.64
C PRO A 382 -0.01 25.54 42.89
N ASP A 383 -0.85 26.58 43.05
CA ASP A 383 -1.79 26.71 44.17
C ASP A 383 -2.76 25.52 44.31
N LEU A 384 -3.16 24.91 43.19
CA LEU A 384 -4.07 23.77 43.16
C LEU A 384 -3.32 22.43 43.24
N GLN A 385 -2.10 22.36 42.70
CA GLN A 385 -1.19 21.21 42.87
C GLN A 385 -0.79 21.02 44.34
N GLU A 386 -0.70 22.10 45.12
CA GLU A 386 -0.40 22.05 46.56
C GLU A 386 -1.65 21.84 47.44
N ASN A 387 -2.85 21.92 46.86
CA ASN A 387 -4.10 21.80 47.60
C ASN A 387 -4.44 20.34 47.94
N GLU A 388 -4.38 20.01 49.23
CA GLU A 388 -4.62 18.66 49.77
C GLU A 388 -5.94 18.03 49.30
N ASN A 389 -7.03 18.80 49.21
CA ASN A 389 -8.34 18.28 48.87
C ASN A 389 -8.45 17.95 47.36
N ILE A 390 -7.79 18.75 46.52
CA ILE A 390 -7.78 18.56 45.06
C ILE A 390 -6.89 17.36 44.73
N VAL A 391 -5.68 17.33 45.27
CA VAL A 391 -4.77 16.19 45.15
C VAL A 391 -5.44 14.88 45.58
N ARG A 392 -6.13 14.88 46.73
CA ARG A 392 -6.86 13.70 47.19
C ARG A 392 -7.91 13.24 46.18
N LYS A 393 -8.72 14.16 45.65
CA LYS A 393 -9.73 13.82 44.64
C LYS A 393 -9.08 13.34 43.34
N ALA A 394 -8.04 14.02 42.88
CA ALA A 394 -7.32 13.67 41.65
C ALA A 394 -6.74 12.25 41.72
N VAL A 395 -6.02 11.90 42.79
CA VAL A 395 -5.46 10.55 43.00
C VAL A 395 -6.56 9.49 43.10
N MET A 396 -7.73 9.81 43.68
CA MET A 396 -8.86 8.85 43.74
C MET A 396 -9.50 8.58 42.38
N LEU A 397 -9.48 9.57 41.48
CA LEU A 397 -10.05 9.50 40.12
C LEU A 397 -9.09 8.88 39.11
N ASP A 398 -7.80 9.11 39.30
CA ASP A 398 -6.70 8.69 38.44
C ASP A 398 -6.66 7.18 38.19
N GLY A 399 -6.98 6.34 39.19
CA GLY A 399 -7.05 4.89 39.03
C GLY A 399 -5.71 4.18 38.72
N GLY A 400 -4.71 4.89 38.15
CA GLY A 400 -3.39 4.40 37.76
C GLY A 400 -2.22 4.97 38.58
N GLY A 401 -2.42 6.04 39.33
CA GLY A 401 -1.38 6.64 40.18
C GLY A 401 -0.41 7.56 39.43
N ASP A 402 -0.68 7.90 38.17
CA ASP A 402 0.09 8.84 37.35
C ASP A 402 0.11 10.24 37.97
N VAL A 403 -0.96 10.62 38.67
CA VAL A 403 -1.04 11.91 39.39
C VAL A 403 0.03 11.99 40.49
N LEU A 404 0.47 10.86 41.06
CA LEU A 404 1.55 10.85 42.07
C LEU A 404 2.89 11.33 41.51
N GLU A 405 3.14 11.14 40.20
CA GLU A 405 4.36 11.63 39.54
C GLU A 405 4.48 13.16 39.63
N PHE A 406 3.35 13.86 39.53
CA PHE A 406 3.30 15.32 39.49
C PHE A 406 3.11 15.96 40.88
N ILE A 407 2.96 15.16 41.94
CA ILE A 407 2.78 15.65 43.30
C ILE A 407 4.14 15.71 44.03
N PRO A 408 4.52 16.86 44.63
CA PRO A 408 5.73 16.97 45.42
C PRO A 408 5.80 15.97 46.59
N GLU A 409 6.98 15.39 46.84
CA GLU A 409 7.15 14.36 47.88
C GLU A 409 6.70 14.82 49.28
N TYR A 410 6.92 16.10 49.63
CA TYR A 410 6.53 16.63 50.93
C TYR A 410 5.01 16.58 51.15
N LEU A 411 4.23 16.73 50.06
CA LEU A 411 2.78 16.70 50.09
C LEU A 411 2.29 15.26 50.17
N GLN A 412 2.88 14.35 49.39
CA GLN A 412 2.59 12.91 49.50
C GLN A 412 2.76 12.42 50.94
N ASN A 413 3.82 12.87 51.64
CA ASN A 413 4.16 12.45 52.99
C ASN A 413 3.23 12.99 54.09
N LYS A 414 2.21 13.80 53.76
CA LYS A 414 1.27 14.32 54.76
C LYS A 414 0.35 13.21 55.30
N PRO A 415 0.04 13.23 56.61
CA PRO A 415 -0.78 12.17 57.24
C PRO A 415 -2.15 11.98 56.59
N LYS A 416 -2.79 13.06 56.14
CA LYS A 416 -4.13 13.03 55.51
C LYS A 416 -4.13 12.37 54.12
N LEU A 417 -3.00 12.36 53.42
CA LEU A 417 -2.87 11.76 52.10
C LEU A 417 -2.40 10.31 52.16
N ARG A 418 -1.83 9.86 53.29
CA ARG A 418 -1.39 8.47 53.50
C ARG A 418 -2.49 7.46 53.15
N SER A 419 -3.74 7.67 53.58
CA SER A 419 -4.83 6.76 53.27
C SER A 419 -5.16 6.74 51.78
N THR A 420 -5.09 7.89 51.11
CA THR A 420 -5.33 8.01 49.65
C THR A 420 -4.21 7.37 48.84
N VAL A 421 -2.95 7.54 49.25
CA VAL A 421 -1.80 6.84 48.66
C VAL A 421 -1.94 5.33 48.85
N MET A 422 -2.36 4.87 50.04
CA MET A 422 -2.62 3.46 50.30
C MET A 422 -3.76 2.92 49.43
N ASP A 423 -4.86 3.65 49.27
CA ASP A 423 -5.98 3.26 48.40
C ASP A 423 -5.54 3.23 46.92
N ALA A 424 -4.67 4.14 46.49
CA ALA A 424 -4.07 4.12 45.15
C ALA A 424 -3.21 2.88 44.94
N MET A 425 -2.35 2.52 45.90
CA MET A 425 -1.54 1.29 45.84
C MET A 425 -2.39 0.02 45.78
N LYS A 426 -3.49 -0.03 46.56
CA LYS A 426 -4.43 -1.16 46.52
C LYS A 426 -5.12 -1.29 45.16
N LYS A 427 -5.42 -0.18 44.49
CA LYS A 427 -6.03 -0.19 43.16
C LYS A 427 -5.02 -0.53 42.06
N MET A 428 -3.79 -0.03 42.16
CA MET A 428 -2.74 -0.23 41.18
C MET A 428 -1.36 -0.32 41.85
N GLY A 429 -0.78 -1.53 41.93
CA GLY A 429 0.49 -1.74 42.64
C GLY A 429 1.68 -1.02 42.00
N ARG A 430 1.71 -0.89 40.67
CA ARG A 430 2.78 -0.20 39.93
C ARG A 430 2.93 1.28 40.28
N ALA A 431 1.89 1.92 40.83
CA ALA A 431 1.94 3.30 41.29
C ALA A 431 3.04 3.54 42.35
N LEU A 432 3.56 2.49 42.98
CA LEU A 432 4.69 2.55 43.91
C LEU A 432 5.94 3.20 43.29
N GLN A 433 6.11 3.12 41.96
CA GLN A 433 7.23 3.76 41.24
C GLN A 433 7.25 5.29 41.43
N PHE A 434 6.08 5.92 41.57
CA PHE A 434 5.93 7.37 41.73
C PHE A 434 5.73 7.80 43.20
N ALA A 435 5.63 6.84 44.10
CA ALA A 435 5.50 7.11 45.52
C ALA A 435 6.81 7.65 46.11
N SER A 436 6.71 8.54 47.10
CA SER A 436 7.87 9.09 47.78
C SER A 436 8.80 8.01 48.35
N ARG A 437 10.08 8.34 48.51
CA ARG A 437 11.07 7.44 49.14
C ARG A 437 10.66 6.94 50.53
N ARG A 438 9.84 7.71 51.24
CA ARG A 438 9.30 7.31 52.55
C ARG A 438 8.26 6.20 52.41
N HIS A 439 7.37 6.30 51.42
CA HIS A 439 6.36 5.28 51.15
C HIS A 439 6.94 4.00 50.55
N GLN A 440 7.98 4.10 49.72
CA GLN A 440 8.72 2.93 49.23
C GLN A 440 9.45 2.15 50.34
N LYS A 441 9.65 2.78 51.52
CA LYS A 441 10.18 2.15 52.75
C LYS A 441 9.08 1.75 53.73
N ASP A 442 7.83 2.12 53.48
CA ASP A 442 6.72 1.82 54.37
C ASP A 442 6.17 0.42 54.10
N ARG A 443 6.32 -0.46 55.09
CA ARG A 443 5.91 -1.86 55.00
C ARG A 443 4.45 -2.02 54.58
N GLU A 444 3.53 -1.23 55.12
CA GLU A 444 2.09 -1.40 54.86
C GLU A 444 1.72 -0.99 53.44
N ILE A 445 2.33 0.09 52.94
CA ILE A 445 2.06 0.62 51.60
C ILE A 445 2.65 -0.31 50.54
N VAL A 446 3.89 -0.78 50.74
CA VAL A 446 4.51 -1.76 49.85
C VAL A 446 3.74 -3.07 49.84
N LEU A 447 3.30 -3.57 51.00
CA LEU A 447 2.49 -4.78 51.07
C LEU A 447 1.16 -4.60 50.31
N ALA A 448 0.49 -3.46 50.48
CA ALA A 448 -0.75 -3.16 49.75
C ALA A 448 -0.55 -3.10 48.23
N ALA A 449 0.58 -2.56 47.75
CA ALA A 449 0.91 -2.53 46.34
C ALA A 449 1.18 -3.94 45.78
N VAL A 450 1.99 -4.71 46.51
CA VAL A 450 2.45 -6.05 46.13
C VAL A 450 1.31 -7.09 46.14
N SER A 451 0.34 -6.97 47.06
CA SER A 451 -0.84 -7.84 47.10
C SER A 451 -1.78 -7.66 45.90
N ASN A 452 -1.66 -6.56 45.15
CA ASN A 452 -2.42 -6.35 43.92
C ASN A 452 -1.58 -6.68 42.67
N ASP A 453 -0.34 -6.19 42.63
CA ASP A 453 0.62 -6.47 41.55
C ASP A 453 1.99 -6.83 42.15
N GLY A 454 2.36 -8.12 42.05
CA GLY A 454 3.62 -8.61 42.60
C GLY A 454 4.87 -7.94 42.01
N SER A 455 4.76 -7.41 40.78
CA SER A 455 5.86 -6.70 40.10
C SER A 455 6.22 -5.38 40.78
N ALA A 456 5.31 -4.82 41.59
CA ALA A 456 5.55 -3.62 42.39
C ALA A 456 6.77 -3.78 43.34
N LEU A 457 7.17 -5.01 43.66
CA LEU A 457 8.37 -5.29 44.44
C LEU A 457 9.64 -4.64 43.84
N GLU A 458 9.70 -4.43 42.53
CA GLU A 458 10.79 -3.72 41.84
C GLU A 458 11.07 -2.35 42.46
N PHE A 459 10.01 -1.61 42.80
CA PHE A 459 10.09 -0.23 43.29
C PHE A 459 10.20 -0.13 44.82
N ALA A 460 10.10 -1.26 45.53
CA ALA A 460 10.28 -1.28 46.97
C ALA A 460 11.74 -0.98 47.36
N ALA A 461 11.93 -0.37 48.54
CA ALA A 461 13.26 -0.16 49.09
C ALA A 461 14.01 -1.49 49.33
N GLY A 462 15.34 -1.46 49.17
CA GLY A 462 16.19 -2.66 49.28
C GLY A 462 16.05 -3.43 50.60
N ASP A 463 15.74 -2.75 51.70
CA ASP A 463 15.51 -3.40 53.00
C ASP A 463 14.22 -4.23 53.01
N LEU A 464 13.18 -3.80 52.29
CA LEU A 464 11.91 -4.52 52.18
C LEU A 464 11.98 -5.69 51.20
N LYS A 465 12.88 -5.63 50.21
CA LYS A 465 13.18 -6.76 49.29
C LYS A 465 13.85 -7.95 50.00
N LYS A 466 14.29 -7.77 51.25
CA LYS A 466 14.83 -8.82 52.14
C LYS A 466 13.77 -9.36 53.10
N VAL A 467 12.59 -8.75 53.16
CA VAL A 467 11.52 -9.16 54.09
C VAL A 467 10.75 -10.31 53.48
N LYS A 468 10.86 -11.48 54.11
CA LYS A 468 10.24 -12.73 53.65
C LYS A 468 8.74 -12.59 53.38
N ASP A 469 7.98 -11.97 54.27
CA ASP A 469 6.51 -11.84 54.11
C ASP A 469 6.13 -11.07 52.85
N ILE A 470 6.81 -9.95 52.56
CA ILE A 470 6.53 -9.10 51.41
C ILE A 470 6.88 -9.84 50.11
N VAL A 471 8.06 -10.44 50.06
CA VAL A 471 8.50 -11.20 48.88
C VAL A 471 7.60 -12.40 48.64
N THR A 472 7.20 -13.12 49.69
CA THR A 472 6.28 -14.25 49.60
C THR A 472 4.93 -13.82 49.03
N GLU A 473 4.42 -12.66 49.45
CA GLU A 473 3.18 -12.12 48.88
C GLU A 473 3.36 -11.71 47.42
N ALA A 474 4.50 -11.09 47.07
CA ALA A 474 4.80 -10.71 45.69
C ALA A 474 4.79 -11.90 44.73
N VAL A 475 5.50 -12.97 45.08
CA VAL A 475 5.64 -14.14 44.20
C VAL A 475 4.34 -14.93 44.04
N LYS A 476 3.38 -14.80 44.96
CA LYS A 476 2.04 -15.40 44.81
C LYS A 476 1.22 -14.70 43.74
N HIS A 477 1.40 -13.39 43.59
CA HIS A 477 0.65 -12.57 42.63
C HIS A 477 1.38 -12.43 41.29
N ALA A 478 2.72 -12.47 41.28
CA ALA A 478 3.53 -12.52 40.08
C ALA A 478 4.84 -13.29 40.35
N GLY A 479 4.95 -14.52 39.84
CA GLY A 479 6.15 -15.37 40.06
C GLY A 479 7.46 -14.73 39.59
N CYS A 480 7.43 -13.90 38.53
CA CYS A 480 8.59 -13.14 38.06
C CYS A 480 9.14 -12.13 39.08
N ALA A 481 8.35 -11.74 40.09
CA ALA A 481 8.80 -10.84 41.16
C ALA A 481 10.01 -11.40 41.95
N LEU A 482 10.28 -12.71 41.86
CA LEU A 482 11.48 -13.33 42.40
C LEU A 482 12.78 -12.67 41.90
N GLU A 483 12.78 -12.10 40.69
CA GLU A 483 13.88 -11.33 40.14
C GLU A 483 14.30 -10.14 41.03
N PHE A 484 13.35 -9.54 41.75
CA PHE A 484 13.61 -8.36 42.58
C PHE A 484 13.92 -8.72 44.04
N ALA A 485 13.76 -9.99 44.42
CA ALA A 485 14.10 -10.47 45.75
C ALA A 485 15.61 -10.41 46.01
N SER A 486 16.00 -10.32 47.29
CA SER A 486 17.41 -10.38 47.67
C SER A 486 18.03 -11.75 47.34
N PRO A 487 19.35 -11.84 47.10
CA PRO A 487 20.01 -13.11 46.78
C PRO A 487 19.78 -14.21 47.83
N GLU A 488 19.64 -13.84 49.10
CA GLU A 488 19.34 -14.78 50.20
C GLU A 488 17.94 -15.39 50.06
N LEU A 489 16.95 -14.59 49.66
CA LEU A 489 15.57 -15.07 49.49
C LEU A 489 15.37 -15.84 48.19
N ARG A 490 16.18 -15.59 47.15
CA ARG A 490 16.26 -16.46 45.97
C ARG A 490 16.86 -17.83 46.26
N LYS A 491 17.43 -18.00 47.47
CA LYS A 491 17.87 -19.28 48.02
C LYS A 491 16.89 -19.89 49.02
N ASP A 492 15.74 -19.25 49.27
CA ASP A 492 14.72 -19.79 50.17
C ASP A 492 13.81 -20.75 49.39
N HIS A 493 13.91 -22.04 49.71
CA HIS A 493 13.14 -23.10 49.05
C HIS A 493 11.63 -22.82 48.99
N PHE A 494 11.02 -22.27 50.05
CA PHE A 494 9.58 -22.03 50.08
C PHE A 494 9.16 -20.89 49.15
N ILE A 495 9.97 -19.83 49.07
CA ILE A 495 9.69 -18.67 48.22
C ILE A 495 9.86 -19.06 46.75
N VAL A 496 10.97 -19.73 46.42
CA VAL A 496 11.23 -20.22 45.06
C VAL A 496 10.13 -21.18 44.61
N LEU A 497 9.73 -22.13 45.48
CA LEU A 497 8.66 -23.07 45.17
C LEU A 497 7.31 -22.37 44.95
N ALA A 498 6.99 -21.34 45.73
CA ALA A 498 5.79 -20.54 45.54
C ALA A 498 5.82 -19.78 44.19
N ALA A 499 6.98 -19.19 43.85
CA ALA A 499 7.18 -18.47 42.60
C ALA A 499 7.00 -19.38 41.37
N VAL A 500 7.69 -20.53 41.33
CA VAL A 500 7.63 -21.44 40.16
C VAL A 500 6.25 -22.10 39.98
N ARG A 501 5.47 -22.23 41.05
CA ARG A 501 4.09 -22.72 40.99
C ARG A 501 3.12 -21.69 40.41
N ASN A 502 3.41 -20.41 40.60
CA ASN A 502 2.64 -19.32 40.00
C ASN A 502 3.05 -19.08 38.54
N ASP A 503 4.36 -19.00 38.28
CA ASP A 503 4.97 -18.81 36.96
C ASP A 503 6.22 -19.69 36.79
N GLY A 504 6.16 -20.69 35.89
CA GLY A 504 7.25 -21.64 35.69
C GLY A 504 8.57 -20.99 35.22
N ASP A 505 8.50 -19.85 34.52
CA ASP A 505 9.70 -19.12 34.08
C ASP A 505 10.41 -18.40 35.23
N ALA A 506 9.80 -18.32 36.42
CA ALA A 506 10.47 -17.79 37.62
C ALA A 506 11.72 -18.61 38.00
N LEU A 507 11.83 -19.86 37.52
CA LEU A 507 13.01 -20.72 37.73
C LEU A 507 14.32 -20.07 37.25
N GLN A 508 14.25 -19.21 36.23
CA GLN A 508 15.43 -18.50 35.72
C GLN A 508 16.07 -17.56 36.75
N PHE A 509 15.27 -17.06 37.70
CA PHE A 509 15.71 -16.13 38.74
C PHE A 509 16.10 -16.84 40.04
N ALA A 510 15.77 -18.12 40.18
CA ALA A 510 16.21 -18.94 41.31
C ALA A 510 17.74 -19.07 41.31
N ALA A 511 18.31 -19.29 42.50
CA ALA A 511 19.74 -19.54 42.58
C ALA A 511 20.12 -20.84 41.81
N PRO A 512 21.32 -20.93 41.21
CA PRO A 512 21.71 -22.07 40.36
C PRO A 512 21.58 -23.43 41.03
N GLU A 513 21.72 -23.48 42.37
CA GLU A 513 21.54 -24.70 43.16
C GLU A 513 20.11 -25.27 42.99
N PHE A 514 19.09 -24.41 42.94
CA PHE A 514 17.68 -24.81 42.76
C PHE A 514 17.33 -25.19 41.32
N GLN A 515 18.17 -24.82 40.34
CA GLN A 515 18.03 -25.27 38.96
C GLN A 515 18.48 -26.73 38.77
N ASP A 516 19.22 -27.31 39.74
CA ASP A 516 19.55 -28.73 39.81
C ASP A 516 18.63 -29.53 40.76
N GLU A 517 17.71 -28.86 41.45
CA GLU A 517 16.79 -29.48 42.40
C GLU A 517 15.48 -29.93 41.73
N ALA A 518 15.28 -31.25 41.66
CA ALA A 518 14.13 -31.83 40.94
C ALA A 518 12.77 -31.46 41.56
N ASP A 519 12.71 -31.21 42.87
CA ASP A 519 11.50 -30.82 43.60
C ASP A 519 11.06 -29.37 43.33
N ILE A 520 11.96 -28.50 42.85
CA ILE A 520 11.63 -27.17 42.32
C ILE A 520 11.38 -27.20 40.82
N VAL A 521 12.25 -27.84 40.06
CA VAL A 521 12.17 -27.88 38.58
C VAL A 521 10.92 -28.62 38.11
N PHE A 522 10.54 -29.72 38.76
CA PHE A 522 9.36 -30.49 38.35
C PHE A 522 8.05 -29.69 38.46
N PRO A 523 7.75 -28.99 39.58
CA PRO A 523 6.64 -28.03 39.63
C PRO A 523 6.71 -26.93 38.57
N ALA A 524 7.90 -26.37 38.31
CA ALA A 524 8.09 -25.33 37.29
C ALA A 524 7.69 -25.84 35.89
N VAL A 525 8.22 -27.00 35.49
CA VAL A 525 7.91 -27.67 34.22
C VAL A 525 6.42 -28.05 34.12
N LYS A 526 5.83 -28.51 35.23
CA LYS A 526 4.40 -28.82 35.30
C LYS A 526 3.54 -27.58 35.09
N GLN A 527 3.97 -26.42 35.60
CA GLN A 527 3.30 -25.14 35.39
C GLN A 527 3.51 -24.65 33.94
N LYS A 528 4.73 -24.69 33.41
CA LYS A 528 5.07 -24.28 32.04
C LYS A 528 6.22 -25.12 31.48
N ALA A 529 5.97 -25.80 30.36
CA ALA A 529 6.90 -26.79 29.81
C ALA A 529 8.25 -26.18 29.39
N THR A 530 8.24 -24.93 28.90
CA THR A 530 9.45 -24.18 28.52
C THR A 530 10.37 -23.87 29.69
N ALA A 531 9.91 -23.97 30.94
CA ALA A 531 10.76 -23.81 32.12
C ALA A 531 11.91 -24.83 32.16
N LEU A 532 11.78 -25.95 31.43
CA LEU A 532 12.84 -26.94 31.25
C LEU A 532 14.15 -26.33 30.73
N GLN A 533 14.10 -25.23 29.97
CA GLN A 533 15.28 -24.55 29.44
C GLN A 533 16.22 -24.01 30.54
N PHE A 534 15.67 -23.68 31.72
CA PHE A 534 16.40 -23.15 32.85
C PHE A 534 16.90 -24.24 33.81
N ALA A 535 16.54 -25.50 33.57
CA ALA A 535 16.99 -26.62 34.38
C ALA A 535 18.45 -26.98 34.07
N SER A 536 19.14 -27.55 35.05
CA SER A 536 20.49 -28.08 34.88
C SER A 536 20.55 -29.12 33.77
N GLU A 537 21.72 -29.31 33.15
CA GLU A 537 21.91 -30.35 32.13
C GLU A 537 21.53 -31.75 32.63
N LYS A 538 21.81 -32.04 33.91
CA LYS A 538 21.43 -33.28 34.58
C LYS A 538 19.91 -33.49 34.60
N LEU A 539 19.13 -32.45 34.89
CA LEU A 539 17.67 -32.53 34.90
C LEU A 539 17.06 -32.46 33.50
N ARG A 540 17.72 -31.79 32.53
CA ARG A 540 17.38 -31.86 31.10
C ARG A 540 17.66 -33.24 30.49
N ASN A 541 18.48 -34.05 31.15
CA ASN A 541 18.67 -35.48 30.86
C ASN A 541 17.81 -36.41 31.74
N ASN A 542 16.95 -35.86 32.61
CA ASN A 542 16.04 -36.66 33.43
C ASN A 542 14.79 -37.03 32.63
N ARG A 543 14.68 -38.32 32.29
CA ARG A 543 13.57 -38.85 31.49
C ARG A 543 12.19 -38.43 32.00
N GLY A 544 11.93 -38.50 33.31
CA GLY A 544 10.61 -38.23 33.88
C GLY A 544 10.19 -36.75 33.79
N ILE A 545 11.15 -35.84 33.99
CA ILE A 545 10.91 -34.39 33.88
C ILE A 545 10.66 -34.02 32.41
N VAL A 546 11.52 -34.50 31.51
CA VAL A 546 11.39 -34.24 30.07
C VAL A 546 10.11 -34.84 29.52
N GLU A 547 9.74 -36.06 29.91
CA GLU A 547 8.48 -36.67 29.52
C GLU A 547 7.28 -35.83 29.95
N THR A 548 7.31 -35.27 31.17
CA THR A 548 6.25 -34.38 31.67
C THR A 548 6.17 -33.10 30.85
N ALA A 549 7.32 -32.49 30.49
CA ALA A 549 7.38 -31.31 29.64
C ALA A 549 6.79 -31.59 28.25
N VAL A 550 7.28 -32.63 27.59
CA VAL A 550 6.92 -33.04 26.23
C VAL A 550 5.44 -33.41 26.11
N ARG A 551 4.87 -34.09 27.11
CA ARG A 551 3.43 -34.40 27.14
C ARG A 551 2.57 -33.15 27.20
N LYS A 552 3.07 -32.07 27.80
CA LYS A 552 2.37 -30.79 27.88
C LYS A 552 2.55 -29.97 26.59
N GLN A 553 3.77 -29.88 26.09
CA GLN A 553 4.12 -29.14 24.87
C GLN A 553 5.24 -29.89 24.12
N GLY A 554 4.94 -30.41 22.92
CA GLY A 554 5.85 -31.30 22.19
C GLY A 554 7.18 -30.62 21.80
N ASP A 555 7.15 -29.33 21.47
CA ASP A 555 8.33 -28.51 21.17
C ASP A 555 9.32 -28.35 22.34
N SER A 556 8.94 -28.71 23.58
CA SER A 556 9.83 -28.67 24.74
C SER A 556 10.96 -29.71 24.64
N LEU A 557 10.86 -30.65 23.69
CA LEU A 557 11.94 -31.54 23.29
C LEU A 557 13.23 -30.77 22.91
N GLN A 558 13.11 -29.54 22.39
CA GLN A 558 14.26 -28.70 22.04
C GLN A 558 15.20 -28.44 23.23
N PHE A 559 14.66 -28.44 24.46
CA PHE A 559 15.42 -28.20 25.68
C PHE A 559 15.96 -29.48 26.32
N ALA A 560 15.55 -30.65 25.84
CA ALA A 560 16.06 -31.93 26.35
C ALA A 560 17.55 -32.12 26.00
N SER A 561 18.21 -33.00 26.73
CA SER A 561 19.59 -33.39 26.42
C SER A 561 19.68 -34.07 25.03
N PRO A 562 20.86 -34.01 24.36
CA PRO A 562 21.08 -34.74 23.10
C PRO A 562 20.80 -36.24 23.20
N GLU A 563 21.01 -36.85 24.37
CA GLU A 563 20.69 -38.25 24.65
C GLU A 563 19.18 -38.51 24.58
N LEU A 564 18.36 -37.65 25.18
CA LEU A 564 16.90 -37.79 25.16
C LEU A 564 16.27 -37.37 23.82
N GLN A 565 16.92 -36.47 23.07
CA GLN A 565 16.54 -36.18 21.67
C GLN A 565 16.83 -37.36 20.72
N ARG A 566 17.65 -38.34 21.16
CA ARG A 566 17.86 -39.63 20.47
C ARG A 566 16.98 -40.75 21.03
N ASP A 567 16.25 -40.52 22.12
CA ASP A 567 15.36 -41.52 22.70
C ASP A 567 14.08 -41.63 21.88
N GLU A 568 13.89 -42.77 21.20
CA GLU A 568 12.71 -43.01 20.36
C GLU A 568 11.40 -42.81 21.15
N GLY A 569 11.35 -43.23 22.42
CA GLY A 569 10.13 -43.14 23.23
C GLY A 569 9.72 -41.71 23.54
N ILE A 570 10.66 -40.86 23.97
CA ILE A 570 10.40 -39.44 24.25
C ILE A 570 10.06 -38.69 22.97
N VAL A 571 10.80 -38.92 21.88
CA VAL A 571 10.52 -38.27 20.60
C VAL A 571 9.17 -38.71 20.04
N LEU A 572 8.78 -39.99 20.17
CA LEU A 572 7.45 -40.45 19.78
C LEU A 572 6.34 -39.74 20.56
N LEU A 573 6.51 -39.55 21.87
CA LEU A 573 5.55 -38.76 22.67
C LEU A 573 5.48 -37.31 22.21
N ALA A 574 6.62 -36.70 21.84
CA ALA A 574 6.68 -35.33 21.36
C ALA A 574 5.92 -35.16 20.03
N VAL A 575 6.22 -36.00 19.04
CA VAL A 575 5.62 -35.90 17.70
C VAL A 575 4.13 -36.28 17.71
N GLN A 576 3.71 -37.16 18.61
CA GLN A 576 2.29 -37.49 18.80
C GLN A 576 1.50 -36.33 19.42
N GLN A 577 2.13 -35.51 20.26
CA GLN A 577 1.53 -34.30 20.81
C GLN A 577 1.51 -33.18 19.75
N GLN A 578 2.65 -32.90 19.12
CA GLN A 578 2.86 -31.86 18.11
C GLN A 578 3.84 -32.35 17.04
N GLY A 579 3.36 -32.60 15.82
CA GLY A 579 4.14 -33.21 14.75
C GLY A 579 5.41 -32.45 14.37
N ASP A 580 5.41 -31.12 14.50
CA ASP A 580 6.57 -30.28 14.21
C ASP A 580 7.72 -30.47 15.20
N ALA A 581 7.50 -31.12 16.35
CA ALA A 581 8.56 -31.48 17.29
C ALA A 581 9.61 -32.42 16.68
N LEU A 582 9.34 -33.02 15.51
CA LEU A 582 10.31 -33.78 14.73
C LEU A 582 11.56 -32.96 14.37
N GLU A 583 11.44 -31.64 14.26
CA GLU A 583 12.57 -30.72 14.03
C GLU A 583 13.69 -30.91 15.07
N PHE A 584 13.30 -31.11 16.33
CA PHE A 584 14.23 -31.22 17.47
C PHE A 584 14.71 -32.66 17.73
N ALA A 585 14.20 -33.63 16.97
CA ALA A 585 14.69 -35.00 17.04
C ALA A 585 16.10 -35.10 16.45
N SER A 586 16.87 -36.10 16.90
CA SER A 586 18.18 -36.36 16.30
C SER A 586 18.08 -36.70 14.80
N PRO A 587 19.14 -36.43 14.00
CA PRO A 587 19.15 -36.79 12.58
C PRO A 587 18.89 -38.27 12.29
N ASP A 588 19.22 -39.17 13.24
CA ASP A 588 18.95 -40.59 13.12
C ASP A 588 17.46 -40.90 13.27
N LEU A 589 16.75 -40.18 14.14
CA LEU A 589 15.30 -40.33 14.32
C LEU A 589 14.51 -39.61 13.22
N GLN A 590 15.03 -38.54 12.62
CA GLN A 590 14.47 -37.94 11.40
C GLN A 590 14.57 -38.85 10.16
N LYS A 591 15.42 -39.89 10.21
CA LYS A 591 15.46 -40.99 9.23
C LYS A 591 14.62 -42.20 9.66
N ASN A 592 14.16 -42.23 10.91
CA ASN A 592 13.38 -43.35 11.43
C ASN A 592 11.95 -43.27 10.89
N LYS A 593 11.61 -44.21 10.01
CA LYS A 593 10.28 -44.31 9.38
C LYS A 593 9.12 -44.28 10.39
N LYS A 594 9.25 -44.94 11.55
CA LYS A 594 8.17 -45.02 12.54
C LYS A 594 7.90 -43.66 13.18
N VAL A 595 8.96 -42.94 13.56
CA VAL A 595 8.86 -41.61 14.19
C VAL A 595 8.29 -40.60 13.20
N VAL A 596 8.84 -40.57 11.98
CA VAL A 596 8.36 -39.66 10.92
C VAL A 596 6.90 -39.95 10.55
N LEU A 597 6.50 -41.23 10.47
CA LEU A 597 5.10 -41.58 10.22
C LEU A 597 4.18 -41.05 11.32
N ALA A 598 4.54 -41.19 12.60
CA ALA A 598 3.75 -40.65 13.70
C ALA A 598 3.64 -39.13 13.63
N ALA A 599 4.74 -38.43 13.30
CA ALA A 599 4.76 -36.98 13.14
C ALA A 599 3.85 -36.51 11.99
N VAL A 600 3.95 -37.18 10.84
CA VAL A 600 3.18 -36.88 9.62
C VAL A 600 1.69 -37.19 9.81
N GLU A 601 1.34 -38.23 10.55
CA GLU A 601 -0.05 -38.56 10.88
C GLU A 601 -0.70 -37.50 11.78
N GLN A 602 0.10 -36.86 12.66
CA GLN A 602 -0.35 -35.75 13.49
C GLN A 602 -0.42 -34.43 12.69
N ASN A 603 0.67 -34.04 12.00
CA ASN A 603 0.78 -32.85 11.14
C ASN A 603 1.48 -33.20 9.82
N GLY A 604 0.77 -33.09 8.69
CA GLY A 604 1.33 -33.42 7.37
C GLY A 604 2.53 -32.55 6.98
N ASN A 605 2.62 -31.31 7.49
CA ASN A 605 3.76 -30.43 7.22
C ASN A 605 5.03 -30.86 7.95
N ALA A 606 4.96 -31.75 8.95
CA ALA A 606 6.13 -32.31 9.63
C ALA A 606 7.07 -33.06 8.67
N LEU A 607 6.60 -33.42 7.48
CA LEU A 607 7.42 -33.99 6.40
C LEU A 607 8.64 -33.12 6.06
N GLN A 608 8.57 -31.80 6.27
CA GLN A 608 9.69 -30.89 6.03
C GLN A 608 10.94 -31.23 6.86
N PHE A 609 10.76 -31.80 8.05
CA PHE A 609 11.83 -32.18 8.97
C PHE A 609 12.29 -33.63 8.78
N ALA A 610 11.62 -34.39 7.92
CA ALA A 610 12.06 -35.74 7.58
C ALA A 610 13.33 -35.69 6.72
N SER A 611 14.15 -36.73 6.80
CA SER A 611 15.31 -36.86 5.92
C SER A 611 14.92 -36.89 4.44
N ALA A 612 15.83 -36.45 3.56
CA ALA A 612 15.63 -36.44 2.11
C ALA A 612 15.29 -37.83 1.53
N GLU A 613 15.72 -38.92 2.18
CA GLU A 613 15.36 -40.29 1.79
C GLU A 613 13.87 -40.57 2.05
N LEU A 614 13.33 -40.12 3.19
CA LEU A 614 11.92 -40.30 3.53
C LEU A 614 11.00 -39.32 2.78
N GLN A 615 11.49 -38.14 2.39
CA GLN A 615 10.79 -37.24 1.48
C GLN A 615 10.64 -37.79 0.06
N LYS A 616 11.40 -38.83 -0.30
CA LYS A 616 11.23 -39.62 -1.53
C LYS A 616 10.33 -40.84 -1.33
N ASN A 617 9.97 -41.19 -0.10
CA ASN A 617 9.18 -42.36 0.19
C ASN A 617 7.69 -42.10 -0.12
N GLU A 618 7.20 -42.70 -1.21
CA GLU A 618 5.83 -42.52 -1.70
C GLU A 618 4.77 -42.75 -0.60
N SER A 619 4.92 -43.78 0.23
CA SER A 619 3.94 -44.12 1.27
C SER A 619 3.86 -43.05 2.38
N ILE A 620 4.99 -42.46 2.76
CA ILE A 620 5.02 -41.42 3.81
C ILE A 620 4.47 -40.11 3.25
N VAL A 621 4.93 -39.72 2.06
CA VAL A 621 4.48 -38.49 1.40
C VAL A 621 2.99 -38.56 1.10
N GLU A 622 2.47 -39.71 0.65
CA GLU A 622 1.04 -39.86 0.43
C GLU A 622 0.24 -39.64 1.71
N LYS A 623 0.70 -40.20 2.85
CA LYS A 623 0.06 -39.95 4.15
C LYS A 623 0.12 -38.47 4.53
N ALA A 624 1.25 -37.81 4.33
CA ALA A 624 1.42 -36.38 4.60
C ALA A 624 0.46 -35.52 3.80
N VAL A 625 0.40 -35.76 2.49
CA VAL A 625 -0.47 -35.04 1.55
C VAL A 625 -1.95 -35.32 1.85
N ARG A 626 -2.31 -36.55 2.24
CA ARG A 626 -3.68 -36.90 2.64
C ARG A 626 -4.12 -36.17 3.92
N GLN A 627 -3.18 -35.90 4.84
CA GLN A 627 -3.41 -35.14 6.05
C GLN A 627 -3.51 -33.63 5.72
N HIS A 628 -2.51 -33.07 5.02
CA HIS A 628 -2.47 -31.66 4.61
C HIS A 628 -1.95 -31.52 3.17
N GLY A 629 -2.79 -31.01 2.26
CA GLY A 629 -2.48 -30.95 0.82
C GLY A 629 -1.20 -30.18 0.46
N HIS A 630 -0.83 -29.15 1.24
CA HIS A 630 0.42 -28.39 1.00
C HIS A 630 1.69 -29.14 1.40
N ALA A 631 1.59 -30.28 2.09
CA ALA A 631 2.75 -31.11 2.40
C ALA A 631 3.49 -31.57 1.13
N LEU A 632 2.83 -31.54 -0.03
CA LEU A 632 3.43 -31.80 -1.34
C LEU A 632 4.66 -30.92 -1.62
N GLN A 633 4.72 -29.70 -1.07
CA GLN A 633 5.86 -28.80 -1.27
C GLN A 633 7.18 -29.36 -0.72
N PHE A 634 7.09 -30.22 0.31
CA PHE A 634 8.24 -30.86 0.97
C PHE A 634 8.58 -32.22 0.37
N ALA A 635 7.79 -32.70 -0.59
CA ALA A 635 8.08 -33.92 -1.31
C ALA A 635 9.24 -33.70 -2.30
N ALA A 636 10.02 -34.77 -2.53
CA ALA A 636 11.06 -34.73 -3.54
C ALA A 636 10.50 -34.46 -4.95
N ASP A 637 11.30 -33.86 -5.82
CA ASP A 637 10.93 -33.43 -7.18
C ASP A 637 10.31 -34.55 -8.01
N GLU A 638 10.75 -35.79 -7.83
CA GLU A 638 10.22 -36.96 -8.53
C GLU A 638 8.76 -37.23 -8.16
N LEU A 639 8.38 -37.03 -6.89
CA LEU A 639 7.01 -37.21 -6.42
C LEU A 639 6.10 -36.02 -6.79
N ARG A 640 6.65 -34.81 -6.89
CA ARG A 640 5.94 -33.63 -7.41
C ARG A 640 5.62 -33.73 -8.90
N LYS A 641 6.29 -34.64 -9.61
CA LYS A 641 6.00 -35.04 -11.01
C LYS A 641 5.06 -36.24 -11.10
N CYS A 642 4.68 -36.88 -9.99
CA CYS A 642 3.80 -38.04 -9.99
C CYS A 642 2.32 -37.61 -10.07
N PRO A 643 1.58 -37.96 -11.14
CA PRO A 643 0.17 -37.56 -11.30
C PRO A 643 -0.71 -38.02 -10.16
N ARG A 644 -0.49 -39.24 -9.65
CA ARG A 644 -1.28 -39.82 -8.55
C ARG A 644 -1.12 -39.00 -7.26
N MET A 645 0.12 -38.66 -6.92
CA MET A 645 0.44 -37.90 -5.71
C MET A 645 -0.15 -36.49 -5.77
N VAL A 646 0.05 -35.79 -6.89
CA VAL A 646 -0.50 -34.44 -7.08
C VAL A 646 -2.02 -34.45 -7.08
N LYS A 647 -2.66 -35.46 -7.68
CA LYS A 647 -4.12 -35.62 -7.63
C LYS A 647 -4.62 -35.75 -6.19
N VAL A 648 -3.95 -36.54 -5.35
CA VAL A 648 -4.28 -36.63 -3.92
C VAL A 648 -4.10 -35.29 -3.21
N ALA A 649 -3.08 -34.50 -3.54
CA ALA A 649 -2.86 -33.17 -2.96
C ALA A 649 -3.96 -32.19 -3.32
N VAL A 650 -4.26 -32.05 -4.62
CA VAL A 650 -5.24 -31.06 -5.10
C VAL A 650 -6.67 -31.40 -4.69
N THR A 651 -6.99 -32.69 -4.50
CA THR A 651 -8.30 -33.07 -3.94
C THR A 651 -8.44 -32.74 -2.45
N LYS A 652 -7.33 -32.56 -1.73
CA LYS A 652 -7.32 -32.10 -0.33
C LYS A 652 -7.31 -30.58 -0.21
N LYS A 653 -6.46 -29.90 -0.99
CA LYS A 653 -6.37 -28.43 -1.11
C LYS A 653 -6.09 -28.06 -2.57
N GLY A 654 -7.02 -27.38 -3.23
CA GLY A 654 -6.93 -27.10 -4.67
C GLY A 654 -5.70 -26.27 -5.05
N ASP A 655 -5.35 -25.30 -4.22
CA ASP A 655 -4.15 -24.45 -4.36
C ASP A 655 -2.81 -25.20 -4.17
N ALA A 656 -2.82 -26.47 -3.75
CA ALA A 656 -1.63 -27.32 -3.76
C ALA A 656 -1.07 -27.56 -5.18
N LEU A 657 -1.86 -27.26 -6.22
CA LEU A 657 -1.43 -27.29 -7.62
C LEU A 657 -0.19 -26.42 -7.88
N GLN A 658 0.01 -25.35 -7.10
CA GLN A 658 1.19 -24.47 -7.21
C GLN A 658 2.52 -25.22 -7.00
N PHE A 659 2.51 -26.31 -6.23
CA PHE A 659 3.71 -27.10 -5.92
C PHE A 659 3.95 -28.25 -6.90
N ALA A 660 2.98 -28.53 -7.78
CA ALA A 660 3.10 -29.53 -8.83
C ALA A 660 4.12 -29.10 -9.88
N ALA A 661 4.74 -30.08 -10.55
CA ALA A 661 5.59 -29.79 -11.70
C ALA A 661 4.80 -29.14 -12.85
N GLU A 662 5.45 -28.29 -13.64
CA GLU A 662 4.83 -27.55 -14.76
C GLU A 662 4.08 -28.47 -15.74
N GLN A 663 4.57 -29.70 -15.95
CA GLN A 663 3.91 -30.68 -16.81
C GLN A 663 2.53 -31.08 -16.28
N LEU A 664 2.35 -31.16 -14.96
CA LEU A 664 1.07 -31.52 -14.33
C LEU A 664 0.14 -30.32 -14.18
N GLN A 665 0.67 -29.09 -14.16
CA GLN A 665 -0.13 -27.87 -14.30
C GLN A 665 -0.76 -27.73 -15.71
N LYS A 666 -0.29 -28.52 -16.69
CA LYS A 666 -0.88 -28.69 -18.02
C LYS A 666 -1.80 -29.91 -18.12
N ASP A 667 -1.84 -30.77 -17.09
CA ASP A 667 -2.69 -31.95 -17.08
C ASP A 667 -4.14 -31.55 -16.78
N LYS A 668 -4.99 -31.75 -17.77
CA LYS A 668 -6.40 -31.38 -17.71
C LYS A 668 -7.13 -32.05 -16.55
N GLU A 669 -6.88 -33.33 -16.26
CA GLU A 669 -7.60 -34.03 -15.18
C GLU A 669 -7.21 -33.52 -13.80
N ILE A 670 -5.92 -33.22 -13.60
CA ILE A 670 -5.41 -32.72 -12.32
C ILE A 670 -5.90 -31.31 -12.07
N VAL A 671 -5.80 -30.42 -13.06
CA VAL A 671 -6.30 -29.05 -12.96
C VAL A 671 -7.81 -29.06 -12.74
N GLU A 672 -8.56 -29.90 -13.45
CA GLU A 672 -10.01 -30.00 -13.26
C GLU A 672 -10.37 -30.50 -11.84
N ALA A 673 -9.59 -31.42 -11.28
CA ALA A 673 -9.76 -31.85 -9.88
C ALA A 673 -9.44 -30.72 -8.88
N ALA A 674 -8.40 -29.92 -9.15
CA ALA A 674 -8.00 -28.79 -8.32
C ALA A 674 -9.07 -27.69 -8.30
N VAL A 675 -9.54 -27.26 -9.48
CA VAL A 675 -10.55 -26.19 -9.59
C VAL A 675 -11.92 -26.59 -9.06
N ARG A 676 -12.25 -27.90 -9.11
CA ARG A 676 -13.48 -28.42 -8.48
C ARG A 676 -13.42 -28.42 -6.96
N GLN A 677 -12.22 -28.48 -6.38
CA GLN A 677 -12.01 -28.35 -4.94
C GLN A 677 -12.02 -26.86 -4.54
N GLN A 678 -11.16 -26.04 -5.17
CA GLN A 678 -11.00 -24.59 -4.92
C GLN A 678 -10.99 -23.84 -6.26
N GLY A 679 -11.94 -22.92 -6.49
CA GLY A 679 -12.05 -22.23 -7.77
C GLY A 679 -10.84 -21.34 -8.12
N ASP A 680 -10.21 -20.75 -7.11
CA ASP A 680 -9.00 -19.92 -7.22
C ASP A 680 -7.74 -20.72 -7.60
N ALA A 681 -7.77 -22.06 -7.53
CA ALA A 681 -6.67 -22.92 -7.99
C ALA A 681 -6.39 -22.74 -9.49
N LEU A 682 -7.35 -22.17 -10.25
CA LEU A 682 -7.19 -21.83 -11.66
C LEU A 682 -5.99 -20.90 -11.91
N GLN A 683 -5.60 -20.08 -10.93
CA GLN A 683 -4.43 -19.19 -11.04
C GLN A 683 -3.11 -19.94 -11.25
N PHE A 684 -3.03 -21.19 -10.80
CA PHE A 684 -1.82 -22.03 -10.89
C PHE A 684 -1.87 -22.99 -12.08
N ALA A 685 -2.94 -22.98 -12.87
CA ALA A 685 -3.04 -23.76 -14.09
C ALA A 685 -2.22 -23.09 -15.21
N HIS A 686 -1.71 -23.90 -16.13
CA HIS A 686 -1.05 -23.36 -17.32
C HIS A 686 -2.01 -22.53 -18.18
N ASP A 687 -1.50 -21.52 -18.87
CA ASP A 687 -2.30 -20.55 -19.65
C ASP A 687 -3.22 -21.20 -20.69
N GLU A 688 -2.85 -22.36 -21.25
CA GLU A 688 -3.72 -23.11 -22.17
C GLU A 688 -5.00 -23.64 -21.50
N LEU A 689 -4.91 -24.10 -20.25
CA LEU A 689 -6.06 -24.60 -19.50
C LEU A 689 -6.90 -23.48 -18.90
N ARG A 690 -6.28 -22.33 -18.62
CA ARG A 690 -6.96 -21.07 -18.30
C ARG A 690 -7.82 -20.54 -19.47
N LYS A 691 -7.62 -21.09 -20.67
CA LYS A 691 -8.41 -20.85 -21.88
C LYS A 691 -9.48 -21.93 -22.15
N ASP A 692 -9.53 -23.03 -21.39
CA ASP A 692 -10.54 -24.07 -21.59
C ASP A 692 -11.84 -23.67 -20.87
N LEU A 693 -12.88 -23.34 -21.64
CA LEU A 693 -14.20 -22.97 -21.12
C LEU A 693 -14.78 -24.00 -20.15
N ARG A 694 -14.47 -25.30 -20.29
CA ARG A 694 -14.96 -26.33 -19.35
C ARG A 694 -14.28 -26.23 -17.99
N ILE A 695 -12.99 -25.91 -17.96
CA ILE A 695 -12.21 -25.77 -16.72
C ILE A 695 -12.59 -24.46 -16.02
N VAL A 696 -12.68 -23.36 -16.78
CA VAL A 696 -13.14 -22.06 -16.25
C VAL A 696 -14.56 -22.19 -15.70
N GLU A 697 -15.46 -22.88 -16.40
CA GLU A 697 -16.81 -23.16 -15.90
C GLU A 697 -16.78 -23.95 -14.57
N ALA A 698 -15.93 -24.96 -14.45
CA ALA A 698 -15.78 -25.74 -13.23
C ALA A 698 -15.24 -24.90 -12.06
N ALA A 699 -14.29 -23.99 -12.32
CA ALA A 699 -13.72 -23.07 -11.34
C ALA A 699 -14.75 -22.04 -10.85
N VAL A 700 -15.43 -21.39 -11.79
CA VAL A 700 -16.49 -20.41 -11.54
C VAL A 700 -17.67 -21.04 -10.79
N ALA A 701 -17.96 -22.32 -11.02
CA ALA A 701 -19.01 -23.01 -10.28
C ALA A 701 -18.69 -23.15 -8.77
N ARG A 702 -17.42 -23.05 -8.35
CA ARG A 702 -17.01 -23.07 -6.94
C ARG A 702 -16.84 -21.68 -6.36
N THR A 703 -16.22 -20.77 -7.11
CA THR A 703 -15.94 -19.40 -6.66
C THR A 703 -16.11 -18.44 -7.83
N GLY A 704 -17.06 -17.50 -7.74
CA GLY A 704 -17.34 -16.52 -8.79
C GLY A 704 -16.11 -15.68 -9.20
N ASP A 705 -15.26 -15.33 -8.24
CA ASP A 705 -14.01 -14.60 -8.46
C ASP A 705 -12.94 -15.38 -9.23
N ALA A 706 -13.12 -16.70 -9.44
CA ALA A 706 -12.21 -17.48 -10.26
C ALA A 706 -12.14 -16.97 -11.71
N LEU A 707 -13.17 -16.23 -12.17
CA LEU A 707 -13.19 -15.61 -13.50
C LEU A 707 -12.00 -14.67 -13.73
N GLN A 708 -11.48 -14.02 -12.68
CA GLN A 708 -10.30 -13.14 -12.78
C GLN A 708 -9.03 -13.88 -13.25
N PHE A 709 -8.97 -15.20 -13.00
CA PHE A 709 -7.84 -16.03 -13.37
C PHE A 709 -8.02 -16.68 -14.74
N ALA A 710 -9.15 -16.49 -15.42
CA ALA A 710 -9.26 -16.86 -16.83
C ALA A 710 -8.30 -16.01 -17.68
N ALA A 711 -7.78 -16.56 -18.77
CA ALA A 711 -6.88 -15.81 -19.64
C ALA A 711 -7.63 -14.65 -20.36
N GLU A 712 -7.00 -13.48 -20.47
CA GLU A 712 -7.61 -12.30 -21.09
C GLU A 712 -7.98 -12.52 -22.57
N ASP A 713 -7.29 -13.42 -23.26
CA ASP A 713 -7.50 -13.77 -24.68
C ASP A 713 -8.46 -14.96 -24.89
N LEU A 714 -9.09 -15.48 -23.83
CA LEU A 714 -10.07 -16.58 -23.88
C LEU A 714 -11.15 -16.37 -24.97
N TRP A 715 -11.49 -15.11 -25.25
CA TRP A 715 -12.53 -14.72 -26.20
C TRP A 715 -12.02 -14.34 -27.59
N GLU A 716 -10.74 -14.03 -27.80
CA GLU A 716 -10.18 -13.73 -29.15
C GLU A 716 -10.30 -14.96 -30.08
N ARG A 717 -10.35 -16.17 -29.53
CA ARG A 717 -10.59 -17.42 -30.28
C ARG A 717 -12.07 -17.82 -30.40
N CYS A 718 -12.99 -17.01 -29.86
CA CYS A 718 -14.44 -17.18 -30.06
C CYS A 718 -14.93 -16.44 -31.31
N ASP A 719 -14.04 -15.82 -32.07
CA ASP A 719 -14.37 -15.09 -33.30
C ASP A 719 -14.92 -16.08 -34.35
N GLY A 720 -16.23 -15.95 -34.64
CA GLY A 720 -16.96 -16.82 -35.57
C GLY A 720 -17.65 -18.07 -34.98
N ASP A 721 -17.54 -18.35 -33.68
CA ASP A 721 -18.15 -19.54 -33.04
C ASP A 721 -19.25 -19.16 -32.03
N GLU A 722 -20.50 -19.14 -32.50
CA GLU A 722 -21.68 -18.76 -31.71
C GLU A 722 -21.96 -19.70 -30.53
N GLU A 723 -21.56 -20.97 -30.60
CA GLU A 723 -21.76 -21.93 -29.52
C GLU A 723 -20.83 -21.61 -28.33
N LYS A 724 -19.57 -21.26 -28.61
CA LYS A 724 -18.61 -20.82 -27.58
C LYS A 724 -19.03 -19.51 -26.94
N LYS A 725 -19.53 -18.54 -27.73
CA LYS A 725 -20.08 -17.28 -27.21
C LYS A 725 -21.24 -17.54 -26.25
N LYS A 726 -22.19 -18.40 -26.64
CA LYS A 726 -23.32 -18.79 -25.78
C LYS A 726 -22.84 -19.44 -24.49
N LYS A 727 -21.85 -20.32 -24.57
CA LYS A 727 -21.27 -20.97 -23.38
C LYS A 727 -20.56 -19.97 -22.46
N TYR A 728 -19.79 -19.04 -23.02
CA TYR A 728 -19.11 -18.01 -22.22
C TYR A 728 -20.12 -17.09 -21.52
N ARG A 729 -21.20 -16.68 -22.19
CA ARG A 729 -22.32 -15.95 -21.56
C ARG A 729 -22.84 -16.68 -20.32
N GLN A 730 -23.08 -17.99 -20.44
CA GLN A 730 -23.53 -18.80 -19.31
C GLN A 730 -22.51 -18.85 -18.17
N ILE A 731 -21.21 -18.92 -18.46
CA ILE A 731 -20.15 -18.90 -17.44
C ILE A 731 -20.14 -17.56 -16.71
N VAL A 732 -20.18 -16.44 -17.44
CA VAL A 732 -20.21 -15.11 -16.82
C VAL A 732 -21.48 -14.91 -16.01
N THR A 733 -22.65 -15.31 -16.51
CA THR A 733 -23.89 -15.28 -15.72
C THR A 733 -23.76 -16.09 -14.44
N LYS A 734 -23.19 -17.30 -14.49
CA LYS A 734 -22.93 -18.12 -13.29
C LYS A 734 -21.95 -17.45 -12.32
N ALA A 735 -20.89 -16.80 -12.82
CA ALA A 735 -19.92 -16.09 -11.99
C ALA A 735 -20.58 -14.92 -11.26
N VAL A 736 -21.32 -14.09 -12.01
CA VAL A 736 -22.02 -12.90 -11.51
C VAL A 736 -23.19 -13.28 -10.60
N MET A 737 -23.72 -14.49 -10.70
CA MET A 737 -24.70 -15.02 -9.75
C MET A 737 -24.08 -15.43 -8.41
N GLN A 738 -22.77 -15.70 -8.33
CA GLN A 738 -22.08 -16.04 -7.07
C GLN A 738 -21.36 -14.84 -6.45
N ASP A 739 -20.66 -14.04 -7.27
CA ASP A 739 -20.03 -12.78 -6.91
C ASP A 739 -20.34 -11.73 -7.98
N GLY A 740 -21.13 -10.71 -7.65
CA GLY A 740 -21.53 -9.69 -8.60
C GLY A 740 -20.35 -8.84 -9.09
N THR A 741 -19.25 -8.78 -8.33
CA THR A 741 -18.02 -8.09 -8.77
C THR A 741 -17.28 -8.85 -9.85
N ALA A 742 -17.56 -10.15 -10.04
CA ALA A 742 -16.96 -10.93 -11.12
C ALA A 742 -17.24 -10.35 -12.51
N PHE A 743 -18.32 -9.55 -12.67
CA PHE A 743 -18.63 -8.87 -13.93
C PHE A 743 -17.51 -7.92 -14.39
N GLN A 744 -16.68 -7.40 -13.47
CA GLN A 744 -15.54 -6.55 -13.83
C GLN A 744 -14.47 -7.30 -14.64
N TYR A 745 -14.38 -8.62 -14.48
CA TYR A 745 -13.43 -9.48 -15.17
C TYR A 745 -14.00 -10.09 -16.47
N ALA A 746 -15.25 -9.77 -16.82
CA ALA A 746 -15.83 -10.17 -18.09
C ALA A 746 -15.17 -9.43 -19.26
N CYS A 747 -15.15 -10.06 -20.44
CA CYS A 747 -14.58 -9.43 -21.63
C CYS A 747 -15.32 -8.14 -22.05
N GLU A 748 -14.61 -7.23 -22.70
CA GLU A 748 -15.12 -5.90 -23.06
C GLU A 748 -16.35 -5.96 -23.98
N TRP A 749 -16.39 -6.90 -24.92
CA TRP A 749 -17.55 -7.13 -25.78
C TRP A 749 -18.83 -7.40 -24.99
N LEU A 750 -18.77 -8.31 -24.01
CA LEU A 750 -19.93 -8.67 -23.20
C LEU A 750 -20.34 -7.53 -22.25
N ARG A 751 -19.36 -6.75 -21.79
CA ARG A 751 -19.56 -5.50 -21.04
C ARG A 751 -20.06 -4.34 -21.90
N SER A 752 -20.15 -4.52 -23.21
CA SER A 752 -20.71 -3.56 -24.18
C SER A 752 -22.09 -3.99 -24.72
N GLU A 753 -22.49 -5.26 -24.52
CA GLU A 753 -23.71 -5.82 -25.08
C GLU A 753 -24.94 -5.50 -24.21
N ARG A 754 -25.78 -4.57 -24.70
CA ARG A 754 -26.94 -4.05 -23.97
C ARG A 754 -27.94 -5.14 -23.58
N ASP A 755 -28.27 -6.03 -24.50
CA ASP A 755 -29.28 -7.07 -24.26
C ASP A 755 -28.82 -8.03 -23.17
N PHE A 756 -27.56 -8.45 -23.21
CA PHE A 756 -26.98 -9.31 -22.19
C PHE A 756 -26.92 -8.61 -20.82
N ILE A 757 -26.47 -7.35 -20.76
CA ILE A 757 -26.42 -6.59 -19.51
C ILE A 757 -27.83 -6.42 -18.94
N HIS A 758 -28.80 -6.11 -19.80
CA HIS A 758 -30.19 -5.95 -19.41
C HIS A 758 -30.78 -7.25 -18.85
N ASP A 759 -30.53 -8.38 -19.51
CA ASP A 759 -30.95 -9.71 -19.04
C ASP A 759 -30.24 -10.11 -17.74
N LEU A 760 -28.95 -9.81 -17.60
CA LEU A 760 -28.17 -10.08 -16.40
C LEU A 760 -28.69 -9.24 -15.22
N VAL A 761 -29.00 -7.96 -15.41
CA VAL A 761 -29.62 -7.09 -14.39
C VAL A 761 -31.04 -7.58 -14.07
N LYS A 762 -31.77 -8.09 -15.06
CA LYS A 762 -33.11 -8.65 -14.86
C LYS A 762 -33.08 -9.92 -14.01
N GLU A 763 -32.09 -10.78 -14.21
CA GLU A 763 -31.90 -12.02 -13.48
C GLU A 763 -31.31 -11.79 -12.07
N THR A 764 -30.30 -10.94 -11.94
CA THR A 764 -29.59 -10.67 -10.66
C THR A 764 -30.23 -9.60 -9.80
N LYS A 765 -31.09 -8.75 -10.37
CA LYS A 765 -31.64 -7.54 -9.74
C LYS A 765 -30.60 -6.52 -9.27
N ALA A 766 -29.36 -6.61 -9.78
CA ALA A 766 -28.25 -5.74 -9.38
C ALA A 766 -28.02 -4.61 -10.41
N ASP A 767 -28.56 -3.42 -10.15
CA ASP A 767 -28.36 -2.25 -11.03
C ASP A 767 -26.93 -1.69 -10.98
N TRP A 768 -26.21 -1.90 -9.88
CA TRP A 768 -24.82 -1.50 -9.69
C TRP A 768 -23.81 -2.22 -10.61
N LEU A 769 -24.22 -3.30 -11.31
CA LEU A 769 -23.42 -3.94 -12.37
C LEU A 769 -23.09 -2.95 -13.51
N LEU A 770 -23.91 -1.93 -13.69
CA LEU A 770 -23.69 -0.84 -14.66
C LEU A 770 -22.40 -0.05 -14.41
N ASN A 771 -21.78 -0.17 -13.23
CA ASN A 771 -20.50 0.47 -12.94
C ASN A 771 -19.31 -0.21 -13.64
N TYR A 772 -19.45 -1.46 -14.09
CA TYR A 772 -18.36 -2.21 -14.73
C TYR A 772 -18.51 -2.34 -16.25
N VAL A 773 -19.54 -1.75 -16.84
CA VAL A 773 -19.74 -1.75 -18.30
C VAL A 773 -18.55 -1.11 -19.02
N ALA A 774 -18.37 -1.49 -20.29
CA ALA A 774 -17.29 -0.97 -21.11
C ALA A 774 -17.40 0.56 -21.26
N GLN A 775 -16.24 1.22 -21.39
CA GLN A 775 -16.17 2.68 -21.49
C GLN A 775 -16.89 3.18 -22.75
N ASP A 776 -16.82 2.42 -23.83
CA ASP A 776 -17.49 2.74 -25.09
C ASP A 776 -19.01 2.80 -24.95
N LEU A 777 -19.61 1.84 -24.24
CA LEU A 777 -21.04 1.86 -23.95
C LEU A 777 -21.40 3.01 -23.00
N ALA A 778 -20.57 3.26 -21.99
CA ALA A 778 -20.77 4.35 -21.03
C ALA A 778 -20.66 5.75 -21.66
N ALA A 779 -19.90 5.89 -22.75
CA ALA A 779 -19.71 7.15 -23.48
C ALA A 779 -20.86 7.50 -24.45
N GLN A 780 -21.79 6.57 -24.71
CA GLN A 780 -22.91 6.79 -25.62
C GLN A 780 -23.93 7.79 -25.03
N SER A 781 -24.44 8.69 -25.88
CA SER A 781 -25.35 9.77 -25.48
C SER A 781 -26.66 9.29 -24.85
N ASP A 782 -27.11 8.09 -25.20
CA ASP A 782 -28.33 7.45 -24.73
C ASP A 782 -28.11 6.49 -23.55
N PHE A 783 -26.88 6.36 -23.05
CA PHE A 783 -26.55 5.49 -21.92
C PHE A 783 -27.36 5.83 -20.65
N LYS A 784 -27.66 7.13 -20.41
CA LYS A 784 -28.55 7.55 -19.31
C LYS A 784 -29.96 6.94 -19.40
N ARG A 785 -30.49 6.77 -20.62
CA ARG A 785 -31.79 6.13 -20.85
C ARG A 785 -31.70 4.64 -20.53
N PHE A 786 -30.65 3.98 -21.01
CA PHE A 786 -30.36 2.58 -20.72
C PHE A 786 -30.19 2.32 -19.21
N GLN A 787 -29.45 3.17 -18.49
CA GLN A 787 -29.34 3.11 -17.03
C GLN A 787 -30.71 3.19 -16.35
N THR A 788 -31.60 4.05 -16.85
CA THR A 788 -32.96 4.20 -16.31
C THR A 788 -33.81 2.95 -16.58
N GLU A 789 -33.67 2.32 -17.74
CA GLU A 789 -34.33 1.07 -18.09
C GLU A 789 -33.85 -0.10 -17.21
N CYS A 790 -32.54 -0.28 -17.06
CA CYS A 790 -31.96 -1.28 -16.15
C CYS A 790 -32.39 -1.06 -14.69
N LYS A 791 -32.44 0.19 -14.20
CA LYS A 791 -32.95 0.52 -12.86
C LYS A 791 -34.42 0.14 -12.68
N LYS A 792 -35.27 0.32 -13.71
CA LYS A 792 -36.67 -0.09 -13.66
C LYS A 792 -36.81 -1.61 -13.57
N VAL A 793 -35.96 -2.35 -14.28
CA VAL A 793 -36.01 -3.83 -14.35
C VAL A 793 -35.39 -4.51 -13.12
N ALA A 794 -34.40 -3.87 -12.50
CA ALA A 794 -33.88 -4.25 -11.19
C ALA A 794 -34.95 -4.11 -10.08
N GLY A 795 -35.82 -3.09 -10.18
CA GLY A 795 -36.91 -2.87 -9.23
C GLY A 795 -36.44 -2.24 -7.90
N LYS A 796 -37.35 -2.10 -6.93
CA LYS A 796 -37.09 -1.48 -5.61
C LYS A 796 -36.89 -2.50 -4.47
N GLY A 797 -36.66 -3.78 -4.78
CA GLY A 797 -36.58 -4.87 -3.80
C GLY A 797 -35.15 -5.36 -3.57
N LEU A 798 -34.75 -5.49 -2.31
CA LEU A 798 -33.50 -6.15 -1.90
C LEU A 798 -33.61 -7.67 -2.12
N VAL A 799 -32.88 -8.22 -3.09
CA VAL A 799 -32.68 -9.68 -3.18
C VAL A 799 -31.41 -10.02 -2.41
N PHE A 800 -31.58 -10.45 -1.15
CA PHE A 800 -30.49 -10.70 -0.20
C PHE A 800 -29.71 -12.02 -0.41
N THR A 801 -29.96 -12.79 -1.48
CA THR A 801 -29.73 -14.25 -1.38
C THR A 801 -28.65 -14.88 -2.25
N TYR A 802 -27.75 -14.13 -2.91
CA TYR A 802 -26.84 -14.79 -3.88
C TYR A 802 -25.34 -14.49 -3.77
N TYR A 803 -24.91 -13.57 -2.91
CA TYR A 803 -23.52 -13.13 -2.88
C TYR A 803 -22.75 -13.61 -1.66
N ASN A 804 -21.82 -14.54 -1.84
CA ASN A 804 -20.95 -15.09 -0.78
C ASN A 804 -19.72 -14.20 -0.46
N SER A 805 -19.65 -12.99 -1.02
CA SER A 805 -18.45 -12.13 -0.99
C SER A 805 -18.61 -10.87 -0.14
N PHE A 806 -17.66 -10.62 0.76
CA PHE A 806 -17.62 -9.46 1.66
C PHE A 806 -17.51 -8.12 0.90
N GLY A 807 -16.84 -8.10 -0.26
CA GLY A 807 -16.66 -6.90 -1.09
C GLY A 807 -17.96 -6.45 -1.78
N CYS A 808 -18.82 -7.40 -2.14
CA CYS A 808 -20.17 -7.16 -2.64
C CYS A 808 -21.02 -6.35 -1.64
N PHE A 809 -20.92 -6.69 -0.35
CA PHE A 809 -21.71 -6.06 0.71
C PHE A 809 -21.41 -4.56 0.89
N ALA A 810 -20.13 -4.17 0.86
CA ALA A 810 -19.71 -2.78 1.05
C ALA A 810 -20.17 -1.86 -0.09
N ARG A 811 -20.11 -2.33 -1.35
CA ARG A 811 -20.54 -1.55 -2.53
C ARG A 811 -22.06 -1.50 -2.68
N MET A 812 -22.77 -2.57 -2.31
CA MET A 812 -24.24 -2.56 -2.23
C MET A 812 -24.74 -1.52 -1.23
N ARG A 813 -24.12 -1.43 -0.04
CA ARG A 813 -24.51 -0.46 1.01
C ARG A 813 -24.39 1.00 0.58
N GLN A 814 -23.53 1.30 -0.40
CA GLN A 814 -23.36 2.62 -0.98
C GLN A 814 -24.39 2.95 -2.08
N SER A 815 -25.05 1.93 -2.64
CA SER A 815 -25.89 2.06 -3.84
C SER A 815 -27.40 2.06 -3.52
N PHE A 816 -27.82 1.55 -2.35
CA PHE A 816 -29.22 1.56 -1.91
C PHE A 816 -29.47 2.63 -0.83
N ASP A 817 -30.51 3.46 -1.02
CA ASP A 817 -30.98 4.39 0.02
C ASP A 817 -31.49 3.63 1.25
N ALA A 818 -30.98 4.01 2.42
CA ALA A 818 -31.09 3.29 3.68
C ALA A 818 -32.47 3.40 4.37
N THR A 819 -33.58 3.17 3.66
CA THR A 819 -34.93 3.32 4.27
C THR A 819 -35.64 2.04 4.67
N CYS A 820 -35.21 0.84 4.27
CA CYS A 820 -35.82 -0.41 4.74
C CYS A 820 -34.82 -1.57 4.79
N ALA A 821 -34.17 -1.81 5.93
CA ALA A 821 -33.47 -3.08 6.17
C ALA A 821 -33.64 -3.50 7.64
N SER A 822 -34.56 -4.43 7.89
CA SER A 822 -34.54 -5.32 9.05
C SER A 822 -33.77 -6.59 8.67
N VAL A 823 -32.73 -6.94 9.42
CA VAL A 823 -31.96 -8.17 9.23
C VAL A 823 -32.64 -9.32 10.00
N PRO A 824 -32.96 -10.46 9.38
CA PRO A 824 -33.16 -11.71 10.10
C PRO A 824 -31.91 -12.61 9.96
N GLY A 825 -31.26 -12.88 11.10
CA GLY A 825 -30.41 -14.07 11.32
C GLY A 825 -28.98 -13.99 10.79
N GLY A 826 -28.05 -13.61 11.67
CA GLY A 826 -26.60 -13.62 11.47
C GLY A 826 -25.91 -12.60 12.36
#